data_AF-A0A355AU61-F1
#
_entry.id   AF-A0A355AU61-F1
#
_cell.length_a   1.000
_cell.length_b   1.000
_cell.length_c   1.000
_cell.angle_alpha   90.00
_cell.angle_beta   90.00
_cell.angle_gamma   90.00
#
_symmetry.space_group_name_H-M   'P 1'
#
loop_
_entity.id
_entity.type
_entity.pdbx_description
1 polymer ?
#
loop_
_entity_poly.entity_id
_entity_poly.type
_entity_poly.pdbx_seq_one_letter_code
_entity_poly.pdbx_strand_id
1 'polypeptide(L)'
;MSKDSRKSTEWFDAQLRKAKDDFAELARSRQDLRSREPAKKSTERESRPFGSPKKTDTTQARETIPAVPSRAEEARHQDSTTARGEPSTRESKRPVAAERSQVSRPRATGQSGYRLGADVGGTFTDILLIEEASGRSFTAKVPSTPKDSSIGVLNGIERVCDQAGVSLADISHVMHGTTVATNTVLTASGARVGLVTTKGYKQVLQIARSYVPGGLGGWVIFNKSEPLAPLELTIEANERIGAKGEIVQPLDEEALKQSLTALSQQGIEALTISLMNSYANGAHEERVRQIADGIFPGIPISISSEVVPEMYEYERTETTVVNSYIRPVVSTYIENLEAELNRRMSGMQLHILRSDGGLASAQAAKETPVNLLMSGPAGGVSGAIWIARQAGYTDLLSFDMGGTSTDVALIQNGVASARRETRVADVTVRSSSIDVRSVGAGGGSIAYVPELTKALRVGPQSAGAEPGPAAYGQGGTEPTVTDANVVLGYLPESAKLGGEMDMDAGKAEAAVETIGKAMGLSLHDSAEGIVNIVNENMFGALRLVSVEQGFDPRDFALVAFGGAGPLHANALGKLMNSWPVIIPPGPGVLCAYGDATTRVRDEASRTFVRRFSETSDAETLGILQELAGSAAATLDAEGVARSDQSTVYQIDLRYSGQGMRLTVEISPEDFESGGLDELGKRFDSMHEQLFTFALDAERELYTLRALVQGSESAAEAQMLVSGNGDPSVAKYAQSKVYYEGQHHDATIFDRALLKAGDRVRGPAIVTEMDSTTLVLPGCTGEVDPVGNLLIRPD
;
A
#
# COMPACT_ATOMS: atom_id res chain seq x y z
N MET A 1 -4.10 59.20 10.75
CA MET A 1 -4.96 58.19 11.40
C MET A 1 -6.27 58.85 11.80
N SER A 2 -7.40 58.40 11.24
CA SER A 2 -8.71 59.01 11.48
C SER A 2 -9.19 58.74 12.92
N LYS A 3 -10.13 59.55 13.41
CA LYS A 3 -10.74 59.36 14.74
C LYS A 3 -11.39 57.97 14.92
N ASP A 4 -11.74 57.29 13.84
CA ASP A 4 -12.30 55.93 13.87
C ASP A 4 -11.23 54.85 14.10
N SER A 5 -9.97 55.07 13.69
CA SER A 5 -8.91 54.10 13.94
C SER A 5 -8.52 54.05 15.43
N ARG A 6 -8.65 55.16 16.17
CA ARG A 6 -8.35 55.20 17.62
C ARG A 6 -9.39 54.47 18.46
N LYS A 7 -10.68 54.57 18.09
CA LYS A 7 -11.76 53.86 18.81
C LYS A 7 -11.68 52.34 18.65
N SER A 8 -11.23 51.87 17.48
CA SER A 8 -10.98 50.45 17.22
C SER A 8 -9.85 49.91 18.11
N THR A 9 -8.75 50.66 18.26
CA THR A 9 -7.62 50.25 19.11
C THR A 9 -7.97 50.24 20.59
N GLU A 10 -8.70 51.25 21.07
CA GLU A 10 -9.13 51.32 22.48
C GLU A 10 -10.11 50.18 22.84
N TRP A 11 -10.99 49.80 21.92
CA TRP A 11 -11.88 48.65 22.12
C TRP A 11 -11.10 47.33 22.16
N PHE A 12 -10.12 47.15 21.28
CA PHE A 12 -9.28 45.95 21.23
C PHE A 12 -8.44 45.80 22.52
N ASP A 13 -7.83 46.89 22.99
CA ASP A 13 -7.06 46.91 24.23
C ASP A 13 -7.92 46.61 25.47
N ALA A 14 -9.18 47.05 25.48
CA ALA A 14 -10.13 46.74 26.54
C ALA A 14 -10.51 45.25 26.56
N GLN A 15 -10.72 44.62 25.38
CA GLN A 15 -10.98 43.17 25.30
C GLN A 15 -9.77 42.35 25.75
N LEU A 16 -8.56 42.79 25.41
CA LEU A 16 -7.33 42.10 25.80
C LEU A 16 -7.07 42.15 27.31
N ARG A 17 -7.40 43.27 27.97
CA ARG A 17 -7.35 43.38 29.43
C ARG A 17 -8.37 42.46 30.10
N LYS A 18 -9.61 42.46 29.61
CA LYS A 18 -10.66 41.58 30.13
C LYS A 18 -10.27 40.10 30.02
N ALA A 19 -9.74 39.68 28.87
CA ALA A 19 -9.29 38.30 28.68
C ALA A 19 -8.13 37.91 29.63
N LYS A 20 -7.22 38.86 29.94
CA LYS A 20 -6.16 38.63 30.93
C LYS A 20 -6.71 38.47 32.35
N ASP A 21 -7.69 39.28 32.72
CA ASP A 21 -8.31 39.21 34.05
C ASP A 21 -9.10 37.90 34.22
N ASP A 22 -9.86 37.49 33.20
CA ASP A 22 -10.60 36.22 33.17
C ASP A 22 -9.63 35.02 33.29
N PHE A 23 -8.47 35.06 32.63
CA PHE A 23 -7.44 34.03 32.75
C PHE A 23 -6.80 33.98 34.14
N ALA A 24 -6.58 35.14 34.77
CA ALA A 24 -6.02 35.23 36.13
C ALA A 24 -7.03 34.73 37.18
N GLU A 25 -8.33 34.84 36.92
CA GLU A 25 -9.39 34.31 37.78
C GLU A 25 -9.51 32.78 37.66
N LEU A 26 -9.43 32.24 36.44
CA LEU A 26 -9.34 30.80 36.17
C LEU A 26 -8.10 30.13 36.78
N ALA A 27 -6.96 30.83 36.79
CA ALA A 27 -5.74 30.34 37.44
C ALA A 27 -5.89 30.24 38.97
N ARG A 28 -6.63 31.18 39.58
CA ARG A 28 -6.93 31.18 41.02
C ARG A 28 -7.93 30.09 41.40
N SER A 29 -8.96 29.85 40.60
CA SER A 29 -9.92 28.77 40.87
C SER A 29 -9.31 27.36 40.77
N ARG A 30 -8.27 27.18 39.93
CA ARG A 30 -7.50 25.93 39.83
C ARG A 30 -6.60 25.66 41.05
N GLN A 31 -6.18 26.66 41.81
CA GLN A 31 -5.42 26.46 43.05
C GLN A 31 -6.31 25.92 44.19
N ASP A 32 -7.57 26.35 44.26
CA ASP A 32 -8.53 25.87 45.27
C ASP A 32 -9.00 24.43 45.06
N LEU A 33 -8.89 23.90 43.84
CA LEU A 33 -9.19 22.49 43.53
C LEU A 33 -8.08 21.50 43.93
N ARG A 34 -6.86 21.99 44.21
CA ARG A 34 -5.72 21.14 44.65
C ARG A 34 -5.68 20.88 46.16
N SER A 35 -6.56 21.49 46.96
CA SER A 35 -6.58 21.37 48.43
C SER A 35 -7.58 20.34 48.98
N ARG A 36 -8.24 19.55 48.12
CA ARG A 36 -9.16 18.47 48.53
C ARG A 36 -8.58 17.09 48.19
N GLU A 37 -8.00 16.41 49.18
CA GLU A 37 -7.60 15.00 49.08
C GLU A 37 -8.84 14.08 49.03
N PRO A 38 -8.91 13.12 48.10
CA PRO A 38 -9.80 11.96 48.20
C PRO A 38 -9.10 10.78 48.89
N ALA A 39 -9.84 10.11 49.77
CA ALA A 39 -9.40 8.95 50.55
C ALA A 39 -8.85 7.79 49.70
N LYS A 40 -7.63 7.33 50.00
CA LYS A 40 -7.01 6.14 49.41
C LYS A 40 -7.49 4.87 50.12
N LYS A 41 -8.05 3.92 49.35
CA LYS A 41 -8.15 2.50 49.71
C LYS A 41 -6.87 1.78 49.28
N SER A 42 -6.33 0.97 50.20
CA SER A 42 -5.11 0.18 50.10
C SER A 42 -5.33 -1.15 49.39
N THR A 43 -4.45 -1.51 48.47
CA THR A 43 -4.11 -2.91 48.15
C THR A 43 -2.61 -3.02 47.96
N GLU A 44 -1.97 -3.73 48.88
CA GLU A 44 -0.56 -4.09 48.88
C GLU A 44 -0.28 -5.18 47.84
N ARG A 45 0.86 -5.08 47.15
CA ARG A 45 1.68 -6.25 46.79
C ARG A 45 3.14 -5.84 46.66
N GLU A 46 3.97 -6.54 47.41
CA GLU A 46 5.38 -6.31 47.66
C GLU A 46 6.24 -6.58 46.41
N SER A 47 7.28 -5.75 46.22
CA SER A 47 8.48 -6.11 45.48
C SER A 47 9.71 -5.69 46.30
N ARG A 48 10.65 -6.63 46.51
CA ARG A 48 11.95 -6.37 47.14
C ARG A 48 13.05 -6.30 46.06
N PRO A 49 14.05 -5.41 46.21
CA PRO A 49 15.09 -5.20 45.22
C PRO A 49 16.43 -5.88 45.58
N PHE A 50 17.20 -6.25 44.55
CA PHE A 50 18.65 -6.46 44.58
C PHE A 50 19.15 -5.95 43.22
N GLY A 51 20.22 -5.17 43.04
CA GLY A 51 21.39 -4.91 43.86
C GLY A 51 22.59 -4.97 42.90
N SER A 52 23.08 -3.81 42.46
CA SER A 52 24.28 -3.70 41.62
C SER A 52 25.56 -3.76 42.48
N PRO A 53 26.68 -4.26 41.92
CA PRO A 53 27.90 -3.47 42.01
C PRO A 53 28.89 -3.57 40.82
N LYS A 54 29.38 -2.38 40.43
CA LYS A 54 30.79 -1.95 40.22
C LYS A 54 31.76 -2.71 39.31
N LYS A 55 32.19 -1.96 38.28
CA LYS A 55 33.56 -1.61 37.82
C LYS A 55 34.78 -2.22 38.54
N THR A 56 35.73 -2.71 37.73
CA THR A 56 37.18 -2.36 37.66
C THR A 56 37.83 -3.22 36.55
N ASP A 57 39.03 -2.99 36.02
CA ASP A 57 39.82 -1.84 35.56
C ASP A 57 41.06 -2.48 34.88
N THR A 58 41.55 -1.87 33.79
CA THR A 58 42.94 -1.84 33.25
C THR A 58 43.89 -3.06 33.24
N THR A 59 44.49 -3.37 32.07
CA THR A 59 45.94 -3.24 31.69
C THR A 59 46.27 -4.09 30.44
N GLN A 60 46.63 -3.49 29.30
CA GLN A 60 47.97 -3.18 28.77
C GLN A 60 48.86 -4.37 28.29
N ALA A 61 49.02 -4.42 26.95
CA ALA A 61 50.29 -4.17 26.21
C ALA A 61 51.03 -5.31 25.46
N ARG A 62 51.52 -4.91 24.26
CA ARG A 62 52.71 -5.33 23.47
C ARG A 62 52.61 -6.60 22.63
N GLU A 63 52.72 -6.57 21.30
CA GLU A 63 53.78 -6.13 20.34
C GLU A 63 54.24 -7.40 19.58
N THR A 64 54.10 -7.44 18.25
CA THR A 64 55.19 -7.69 17.27
C THR A 64 54.67 -8.16 15.88
N ILE A 65 55.09 -7.40 14.87
CA ILE A 65 55.24 -7.69 13.43
C ILE A 65 56.78 -7.90 13.21
N PRO A 66 57.39 -8.46 12.12
CA PRO A 66 56.90 -8.82 10.75
C PRO A 66 57.39 -10.19 10.21
N ALA A 67 56.95 -10.57 8.99
CA ALA A 67 57.86 -10.80 7.83
C ALA A 67 57.10 -11.21 6.55
N VAL A 68 57.47 -10.54 5.45
CA VAL A 68 57.25 -10.81 4.01
C VAL A 68 58.68 -11.03 3.44
N PRO A 69 58.99 -11.92 2.46
CA PRO A 69 58.70 -11.75 1.01
C PRO A 69 58.54 -13.10 0.25
N SER A 70 58.38 -13.27 -1.07
CA SER A 70 58.72 -12.52 -2.29
C SER A 70 58.06 -13.15 -3.55
N ARG A 71 57.73 -12.30 -4.53
CA ARG A 71 57.91 -12.37 -6.02
C ARG A 71 58.01 -13.71 -6.80
N ALA A 72 57.36 -13.74 -7.99
CA ALA A 72 57.94 -13.75 -9.36
C ALA A 72 56.92 -14.36 -10.38
N GLU A 73 56.40 -13.61 -11.37
CA GLU A 73 56.84 -13.48 -12.80
C GLU A 73 56.39 -14.63 -13.73
N GLU A 74 55.53 -14.33 -14.74
CA GLU A 74 55.81 -14.31 -16.21
C GLU A 74 55.26 -15.60 -16.90
N ALA A 75 54.81 -15.70 -18.17
CA ALA A 75 54.60 -14.81 -19.30
C ALA A 75 53.88 -15.59 -20.46
N ARG A 76 53.19 -14.83 -21.36
CA ARG A 76 53.14 -14.92 -22.85
C ARG A 76 52.38 -16.00 -23.67
N HIS A 77 51.73 -15.46 -24.72
CA HIS A 77 51.58 -15.92 -26.14
C HIS A 77 50.64 -17.11 -26.46
N GLN A 78 49.93 -17.22 -27.62
CA GLN A 78 49.71 -16.43 -28.85
C GLN A 78 48.53 -17.04 -29.65
N ASP A 79 48.11 -16.33 -30.69
CA ASP A 79 47.11 -16.56 -31.75
C ASP A 79 46.95 -17.98 -32.38
N SER A 80 45.75 -18.25 -32.94
CA SER A 80 45.48 -18.26 -34.40
C SER A 80 44.46 -19.31 -34.92
N THR A 81 43.46 -18.78 -35.66
CA THR A 81 42.92 -19.19 -36.99
C THR A 81 42.25 -20.56 -37.31
N THR A 82 40.97 -20.43 -37.74
CA THR A 82 40.31 -20.88 -39.01
C THR A 82 40.14 -22.37 -39.43
N ALA A 83 38.85 -22.75 -39.56
CA ALA A 83 38.10 -23.14 -40.79
C ALA A 83 38.40 -24.42 -41.63
N ARG A 84 37.27 -24.91 -42.23
CA ARG A 84 37.02 -25.95 -43.28
C ARG A 84 36.77 -27.37 -42.74
N GLY A 85 35.84 -28.20 -43.24
CA GLY A 85 34.84 -28.13 -44.32
C GLY A 85 34.51 -29.55 -44.84
N GLU A 86 33.21 -29.89 -44.97
CA GLU A 86 32.58 -30.92 -45.85
C GLU A 86 33.00 -32.43 -45.77
N PRO A 87 32.32 -33.44 -46.40
CA PRO A 87 31.28 -33.41 -47.48
C PRO A 87 30.11 -34.45 -47.48
N SER A 88 29.18 -34.27 -48.45
CA SER A 88 28.40 -35.30 -49.22
C SER A 88 27.15 -35.96 -48.57
N THR A 89 26.05 -36.39 -49.22
CA THR A 89 25.68 -36.69 -50.64
C THR A 89 24.13 -36.77 -50.84
N ARG A 90 23.70 -36.92 -52.11
CA ARG A 90 22.40 -36.68 -52.80
C ARG A 90 21.18 -37.63 -52.62
N GLU A 91 19.99 -37.02 -52.76
CA GLU A 91 18.75 -37.34 -53.55
C GLU A 91 18.14 -38.76 -53.65
N SER A 92 16.81 -38.91 -53.45
CA SER A 92 15.80 -38.86 -54.56
C SER A 92 14.35 -39.32 -54.21
N LYS A 93 13.36 -38.59 -54.80
CA LYS A 93 12.03 -38.97 -55.36
C LYS A 93 10.76 -39.27 -54.50
N ARG A 94 9.90 -38.23 -54.41
CA ARG A 94 8.52 -38.04 -55.00
C ARG A 94 7.28 -38.88 -54.55
N PRO A 95 6.02 -38.38 -54.76
CA PRO A 95 4.98 -38.27 -53.72
C PRO A 95 3.62 -38.95 -54.07
N VAL A 96 2.57 -38.69 -53.25
CA VAL A 96 1.13 -38.45 -53.58
C VAL A 96 0.14 -39.17 -52.63
N ALA A 97 -0.81 -38.39 -52.08
CA ALA A 97 -2.24 -38.71 -51.80
C ALA A 97 -2.75 -38.43 -50.37
N ALA A 98 -3.36 -37.24 -50.25
CA ALA A 98 -4.69 -36.95 -49.70
C ALA A 98 -5.15 -37.49 -48.32
N GLU A 99 -5.42 -36.50 -47.47
CA GLU A 99 -6.19 -36.52 -46.23
C GLU A 99 -7.58 -37.17 -46.34
N ARG A 100 -8.00 -37.87 -45.27
CA ARG A 100 -9.17 -37.46 -44.47
C ARG A 100 -9.28 -38.24 -43.15
N SER A 101 -9.31 -37.45 -42.08
CA SER A 101 -10.10 -37.62 -40.83
C SER A 101 -9.91 -38.90 -40.00
N GLN A 102 -9.18 -38.75 -38.90
CA GLN A 102 -9.54 -39.39 -37.63
C GLN A 102 -9.77 -38.31 -36.56
N VAL A 103 -10.97 -38.41 -35.99
CA VAL A 103 -11.60 -37.60 -34.96
C VAL A 103 -10.65 -37.41 -33.77
N SER A 104 -10.37 -36.15 -33.44
CA SER A 104 -9.71 -35.77 -32.20
C SER A 104 -10.58 -36.18 -31.02
N ARG A 105 -10.00 -36.93 -30.09
CA ARG A 105 -10.62 -37.16 -28.78
C ARG A 105 -10.74 -35.82 -28.04
N PRO A 106 -11.82 -35.57 -27.28
CA PRO A 106 -11.93 -34.37 -26.48
C PRO A 106 -10.77 -34.35 -25.48
N ARG A 107 -10.04 -33.23 -25.45
CA ARG A 107 -9.10 -32.92 -24.35
C ARG A 107 -9.92 -32.93 -23.06
N ALA A 108 -9.52 -33.76 -22.10
CA ALA A 108 -10.11 -33.75 -20.78
C ALA A 108 -9.92 -32.35 -20.17
N THR A 109 -11.02 -31.76 -19.73
CA THR A 109 -11.10 -30.53 -18.95
C THR A 109 -10.40 -30.74 -17.61
N GLY A 110 -9.24 -30.10 -17.46
CA GLY A 110 -8.35 -30.20 -16.31
C GLY A 110 -6.96 -29.67 -16.70
N GLN A 111 -6.89 -28.42 -17.17
CA GLN A 111 -5.60 -27.77 -17.38
C GLN A 111 -5.11 -27.20 -16.05
N SER A 112 -3.95 -27.68 -15.60
CA SER A 112 -3.09 -27.01 -14.63
C SER A 112 -2.68 -25.66 -15.21
N GLY A 113 -3.31 -24.58 -14.74
CA GLY A 113 -3.00 -23.21 -15.14
C GLY A 113 -1.89 -22.61 -14.28
N TYR A 114 -1.10 -21.72 -14.87
CA TYR A 114 -0.23 -20.83 -14.12
C TYR A 114 -0.88 -19.45 -13.97
N ARG A 115 -0.71 -18.88 -12.77
CA ARG A 115 -1.05 -17.49 -12.43
C ARG A 115 0.24 -16.70 -12.30
N LEU A 116 0.24 -15.47 -12.81
CA LEU A 116 1.38 -14.58 -12.72
C LEU A 116 0.99 -13.27 -12.02
N GLY A 117 1.74 -12.89 -10.98
CA GLY A 117 1.69 -11.56 -10.37
C GLY A 117 2.89 -10.72 -10.80
N ALA A 118 2.66 -9.46 -11.13
CA ALA A 118 3.70 -8.54 -11.59
C ALA A 118 3.54 -7.16 -10.93
N ASP A 119 4.44 -6.85 -9.99
CA ASP A 119 4.49 -5.56 -9.32
C ASP A 119 5.64 -4.72 -9.87
N VAL A 120 5.30 -3.53 -10.39
CA VAL A 120 6.29 -2.60 -10.95
C VAL A 120 6.64 -1.55 -9.90
N GLY A 121 7.78 -1.75 -9.25
CA GLY A 121 8.39 -0.77 -8.35
C GLY A 121 9.26 0.27 -9.07
N GLY A 122 9.75 1.25 -8.32
CA GLY A 122 10.62 2.31 -8.85
C GLY A 122 12.03 1.86 -9.26
N THR A 123 12.56 0.81 -8.62
CA THR A 123 13.92 0.29 -8.89
C THR A 123 13.90 -1.07 -9.59
N PHE A 124 13.01 -1.96 -9.15
CA PHE A 124 12.87 -3.30 -9.69
C PHE A 124 11.41 -3.63 -9.99
N THR A 125 11.21 -4.52 -10.95
CA THR A 125 9.94 -5.20 -11.22
C THR A 125 10.04 -6.61 -10.63
N ASP A 126 9.08 -6.94 -9.76
CA ASP A 126 8.98 -8.21 -9.06
C ASP A 126 7.90 -9.07 -9.73
N ILE A 127 8.30 -10.27 -10.17
CA ILE A 127 7.43 -11.23 -10.84
C ILE A 127 7.32 -12.49 -10.01
N LEU A 128 6.10 -12.99 -9.88
CA LEU A 128 5.78 -14.27 -9.27
C LEU A 128 4.95 -15.13 -10.23
N LEU A 129 5.37 -16.37 -10.43
CA LEU A 129 4.64 -17.38 -11.17
C LEU A 129 4.21 -18.48 -10.20
N ILE A 130 2.90 -18.76 -10.10
CA ILE A 130 2.34 -19.81 -9.23
C ILE A 130 1.64 -20.87 -10.09
N GLU A 131 1.97 -22.14 -9.85
CA GLU A 131 1.24 -23.29 -10.38
C GLU A 131 0.03 -23.59 -9.48
N GLU A 132 -1.21 -23.36 -9.96
CA GLU A 132 -2.42 -23.42 -9.12
C GLU A 132 -2.63 -24.79 -8.44
N ALA A 133 -2.27 -25.88 -9.13
CA ALA A 133 -2.53 -27.23 -8.64
C ALA A 133 -1.57 -27.69 -7.53
N SER A 134 -0.35 -27.15 -7.49
CA SER A 134 0.71 -27.60 -6.58
C SER A 134 1.11 -26.54 -5.55
N GLY A 135 0.74 -25.28 -5.78
CA GLY A 135 1.20 -24.14 -4.98
C GLY A 135 2.67 -23.77 -5.22
N ARG A 136 3.37 -24.50 -6.09
CA ARG A 136 4.78 -24.26 -6.39
C ARG A 136 4.91 -22.90 -7.07
N SER A 137 5.79 -22.08 -6.55
CA SER A 137 6.01 -20.73 -7.02
C SER A 137 7.45 -20.51 -7.49
N PHE A 138 7.60 -19.57 -8.40
CA PHE A 138 8.88 -19.12 -8.94
C PHE A 138 8.90 -17.60 -8.97
N THR A 139 10.04 -17.01 -8.63
CA THR A 139 10.19 -15.56 -8.49
C THR A 139 11.30 -15.05 -9.39
N ALA A 140 11.06 -13.94 -10.07
CA ALA A 140 12.10 -13.22 -10.79
C ALA A 140 12.06 -11.73 -10.43
N LYS A 141 13.25 -11.16 -10.25
CA LYS A 141 13.45 -9.73 -10.05
C LYS A 141 14.27 -9.19 -11.21
N VAL A 142 13.75 -8.17 -11.88
CA VAL A 142 14.43 -7.52 -13.02
C VAL A 142 14.46 -6.00 -12.83
N PRO A 143 15.44 -5.28 -13.39
CA PRO A 143 15.46 -3.82 -13.32
C PRO A 143 14.19 -3.21 -13.95
N SER A 144 13.62 -2.20 -13.30
CA SER A 144 12.50 -1.45 -13.87
C SER A 144 12.95 -0.69 -15.13
N THR A 145 12.02 -0.46 -16.06
CA THR A 145 12.25 0.30 -17.29
C THR A 145 11.39 1.57 -17.31
N PRO A 146 11.79 2.68 -16.67
CA PRO A 146 10.92 3.83 -16.41
C PRO A 146 10.31 4.50 -17.66
N LYS A 147 10.96 4.36 -18.82
CA LYS A 147 10.44 4.89 -20.09
C LYS A 147 9.26 4.10 -20.63
N ASP A 148 9.20 2.81 -20.31
CA ASP A 148 8.14 1.90 -20.69
C ASP A 148 8.17 0.67 -19.77
N SER A 149 7.35 0.69 -18.72
CA SER A 149 7.31 -0.37 -17.72
C SER A 149 6.84 -1.72 -18.26
N SER A 150 6.16 -1.74 -19.41
CA SER A 150 5.72 -3.00 -20.04
C SER A 150 6.90 -3.89 -20.42
N ILE A 151 8.03 -3.28 -20.81
CA ILE A 151 9.28 -3.99 -21.14
C ILE A 151 9.84 -4.71 -19.91
N GLY A 152 9.89 -4.03 -18.77
CA GLY A 152 10.36 -4.60 -17.50
C GLY A 152 9.51 -5.81 -17.08
N VAL A 153 8.18 -5.68 -17.18
CA VAL A 153 7.25 -6.79 -16.92
C VAL A 153 7.54 -7.97 -17.84
N LEU A 154 7.62 -7.77 -19.15
CA LEU A 154 7.87 -8.84 -20.12
C LEU A 154 9.22 -9.53 -19.90
N ASN A 155 10.28 -8.78 -19.63
CA ASN A 155 11.59 -9.35 -19.32
C ASN A 155 11.54 -10.23 -18.07
N GLY A 156 10.78 -9.82 -17.06
CA GLY A 156 10.58 -10.60 -15.85
C GLY A 156 9.76 -11.87 -16.08
N ILE A 157 8.71 -11.79 -16.90
CA ILE A 157 7.89 -12.95 -17.31
C ILE A 157 8.75 -13.98 -18.05
N GLU A 158 9.56 -13.55 -19.02
CA GLU A 158 10.46 -14.44 -19.75
C GLU A 158 11.47 -15.11 -18.81
N ARG A 159 12.09 -14.33 -17.93
CA ARG A 159 13.07 -14.85 -16.95
C ARG A 159 12.46 -15.89 -16.01
N VAL A 160 11.26 -15.65 -15.46
CA VAL A 160 10.63 -16.61 -14.53
C VAL A 160 10.19 -17.88 -15.26
N CYS A 161 9.72 -17.76 -16.51
CA CYS A 161 9.35 -18.92 -17.32
C CYS A 161 10.56 -19.78 -17.68
N ASP A 162 11.68 -19.16 -18.05
CA ASP A 162 12.95 -19.85 -18.32
C ASP A 162 13.46 -20.59 -17.09
N GLN A 163 13.37 -19.98 -15.91
CA GLN A 163 13.74 -20.60 -14.63
C GLN A 163 12.83 -21.77 -14.27
N ALA A 164 11.52 -21.64 -14.51
CA ALA A 164 10.53 -22.66 -14.20
C ALA A 164 10.47 -23.79 -15.25
N GLY A 165 11.02 -23.58 -16.45
CA GLY A 165 10.85 -24.47 -17.59
C GLY A 165 9.41 -24.51 -18.11
N VAL A 166 8.67 -23.40 -17.97
CA VAL A 166 7.24 -23.26 -18.30
C VAL A 166 7.07 -22.51 -19.61
N SER A 167 6.10 -22.91 -20.44
CA SER A 167 5.79 -22.15 -21.64
C SER A 167 4.94 -20.93 -21.30
N LEU A 168 5.21 -19.80 -21.97
CA LEU A 168 4.35 -18.62 -21.93
C LEU A 168 2.87 -18.94 -22.24
N ALA A 169 2.61 -19.96 -23.08
CA ALA A 169 1.26 -20.39 -23.43
C ALA A 169 0.49 -21.10 -22.30
N ASP A 170 1.17 -21.51 -21.23
CA ASP A 170 0.57 -22.17 -20.07
C ASP A 170 0.11 -21.17 -18.99
N ILE A 171 0.42 -19.87 -19.18
CA ILE A 171 -0.03 -18.78 -18.30
C ILE A 171 -1.45 -18.38 -18.69
N SER A 172 -2.36 -18.49 -17.73
CA SER A 172 -3.80 -18.21 -17.92
C SER A 172 -4.19 -16.82 -17.45
N HIS A 173 -3.58 -16.34 -16.37
CA HIS A 173 -3.87 -15.05 -15.76
C HIS A 173 -2.59 -14.27 -15.49
N VAL A 174 -2.60 -13.00 -15.83
CA VAL A 174 -1.56 -12.02 -15.45
C VAL A 174 -2.24 -10.93 -14.63
N MET A 175 -1.83 -10.82 -13.37
CA MET A 175 -2.25 -9.77 -12.45
C MET A 175 -1.13 -8.75 -12.35
N HIS A 176 -1.47 -7.47 -12.49
CA HIS A 176 -0.48 -6.43 -12.63
C HIS A 176 -0.77 -5.22 -11.72
N GLY A 177 0.13 -4.99 -10.77
CA GLY A 177 0.22 -3.77 -9.98
C GLY A 177 1.03 -2.69 -10.70
N THR A 178 0.50 -1.46 -10.74
CA THR A 178 1.15 -0.33 -11.42
C THR A 178 1.07 0.97 -10.63
N THR A 179 2.18 1.71 -10.61
CA THR A 179 2.26 3.05 -10.02
C THR A 179 2.06 4.17 -11.03
N VAL A 180 1.70 3.86 -12.28
CA VAL A 180 1.56 4.86 -13.37
C VAL A 180 0.55 5.95 -13.00
N ALA A 181 -0.60 5.58 -12.42
CA ALA A 181 -1.62 6.55 -11.99
C ALA A 181 -1.07 7.50 -10.91
N THR A 182 -0.49 6.94 -9.84
CA THR A 182 0.08 7.70 -8.72
C THR A 182 1.20 8.64 -9.20
N ASN A 183 2.13 8.13 -10.00
CA ASN A 183 3.25 8.91 -10.54
C ASN A 183 2.75 10.05 -11.43
N THR A 184 1.75 9.82 -12.28
CA THR A 184 1.16 10.85 -13.15
C THR A 184 0.69 12.08 -12.35
N VAL A 185 0.07 11.86 -11.18
CA VAL A 185 -0.36 12.94 -10.28
C VAL A 185 0.84 13.61 -9.61
N LEU A 186 1.79 12.83 -9.09
CA LEU A 186 2.97 13.35 -8.39
C LEU A 186 3.88 14.21 -9.29
N THR A 187 4.05 13.82 -10.56
CA THR A 187 4.91 14.52 -11.53
C THR A 187 4.15 15.59 -12.32
N ALA A 188 2.85 15.79 -12.05
CA ALA A 188 1.99 16.71 -12.77
C ALA A 188 2.10 16.55 -14.31
N SER A 189 2.12 15.29 -14.77
CA SER A 189 2.34 14.93 -16.18
C SER A 189 1.11 14.28 -16.84
N GLY A 190 -0.07 14.49 -16.27
CA GLY A 190 -1.34 14.03 -16.85
C GLY A 190 -1.91 14.97 -17.91
N ALA A 191 -3.13 14.66 -18.32
CA ALA A 191 -3.85 15.30 -19.40
C ALA A 191 -4.30 16.73 -19.06
N ARG A 192 -4.37 17.59 -20.06
CA ARG A 192 -5.00 18.91 -19.93
C ARG A 192 -6.52 18.78 -19.88
N VAL A 193 -7.12 18.90 -18.69
CA VAL A 193 -8.55 18.64 -18.47
C VAL A 193 -9.42 19.89 -18.66
N GLY A 194 -10.48 19.76 -19.47
CA GLY A 194 -11.61 20.68 -19.47
C GLY A 194 -12.68 20.25 -18.46
N LEU A 195 -13.39 21.20 -17.85
CA LEU A 195 -14.42 20.91 -16.84
C LEU A 195 -15.75 21.60 -17.16
N VAL A 196 -16.84 20.84 -17.13
CA VAL A 196 -18.22 21.37 -17.20
C VAL A 196 -18.84 21.30 -15.83
N THR A 197 -19.31 22.44 -15.32
CA THR A 197 -20.01 22.55 -14.03
C THR A 197 -21.39 23.15 -14.20
N THR A 198 -22.27 23.02 -13.20
CA THR A 198 -23.50 23.81 -13.15
C THR A 198 -23.19 25.29 -13.05
N LYS A 199 -23.98 26.14 -13.72
CA LYS A 199 -23.88 27.60 -13.57
C LYS A 199 -23.83 28.06 -12.10
N GLY A 200 -22.86 28.91 -11.78
CA GLY A 200 -22.56 29.39 -10.44
C GLY A 200 -21.49 28.57 -9.70
N TYR A 201 -21.04 27.44 -10.26
CA TYR A 201 -20.09 26.52 -9.64
C TYR A 201 -18.74 26.45 -10.38
N LYS A 202 -18.48 27.36 -11.33
CA LYS A 202 -17.22 27.41 -12.09
C LYS A 202 -15.94 27.35 -11.23
N GLN A 203 -15.98 27.88 -10.01
CA GLN A 203 -14.83 27.97 -9.11
C GLN A 203 -14.76 26.85 -8.07
N VAL A 204 -15.52 25.75 -8.22
CA VAL A 204 -15.62 24.67 -7.22
C VAL A 204 -14.25 24.16 -6.75
N LEU A 205 -13.32 23.89 -7.67
CA LEU A 205 -11.96 23.44 -7.34
C LEU A 205 -11.08 24.56 -6.75
N GLN A 206 -11.28 25.80 -7.20
CA GLN A 206 -10.53 26.96 -6.71
C GLN A 206 -10.91 27.34 -5.28
N ILE A 207 -12.19 27.20 -4.92
CA ILE A 207 -12.66 27.45 -3.56
C ILE A 207 -12.29 26.28 -2.63
N ALA A 208 -12.36 25.04 -3.11
CA ALA A 208 -12.03 23.81 -2.36
C ALA A 208 -12.58 23.78 -0.93
N ARG A 209 -13.86 24.15 -0.76
CA ARG A 209 -14.54 24.23 0.55
C ARG A 209 -13.81 25.12 1.58
N SER A 210 -12.98 26.06 1.13
CA SER A 210 -12.08 26.86 1.98
C SER A 210 -11.10 26.02 2.81
N TYR A 211 -10.77 24.81 2.34
CA TYR A 211 -9.78 23.94 2.98
C TYR A 211 -8.38 24.55 2.91
N VAL A 212 -7.70 24.54 4.05
CA VAL A 212 -6.29 24.91 4.17
C VAL A 212 -5.60 23.83 4.99
N PRO A 213 -4.58 23.14 4.44
CA PRO A 213 -3.87 22.11 5.17
C PRO A 213 -3.01 22.71 6.29
N GLY A 214 -2.78 21.91 7.34
CA GLY A 214 -1.90 22.23 8.45
C GLY A 214 -2.63 22.72 9.71
N GLY A 215 -1.85 22.93 10.78
CA GLY A 215 -2.37 23.46 12.04
C GLY A 215 -2.65 24.97 11.99
N LEU A 216 -2.83 25.56 13.18
CA LEU A 216 -3.01 27.01 13.33
C LEU A 216 -1.89 27.77 12.62
N GLY A 217 -2.26 28.61 11.64
CA GLY A 217 -1.33 29.43 10.85
C GLY A 217 -0.89 28.83 9.51
N GLY A 218 -1.34 27.61 9.14
CA GLY A 218 -1.01 27.00 7.84
C GLY A 218 -1.34 27.90 6.64
N TRP A 219 -2.42 28.67 6.72
CA TRP A 219 -2.87 29.61 5.69
C TRP A 219 -1.86 30.72 5.36
N VAL A 220 -0.94 31.06 6.27
CA VAL A 220 0.05 32.13 6.05
C VAL A 220 1.13 31.71 5.04
N ILE A 221 1.43 30.41 4.99
CA ILE A 221 2.49 29.83 4.16
C ILE A 221 1.93 28.89 3.08
N PHE A 222 0.62 28.61 3.10
CA PHE A 222 0.01 27.71 2.14
C PHE A 222 -0.07 28.37 0.77
N ASN A 223 0.72 27.84 -0.16
CA ASN A 223 0.57 28.14 -1.57
C ASN A 223 -0.27 27.03 -2.21
N LYS A 224 -1.47 27.38 -2.65
CA LYS A 224 -2.39 26.41 -3.25
C LYS A 224 -1.91 26.04 -4.65
N SER A 225 -1.73 24.75 -4.90
CA SER A 225 -1.41 24.23 -6.23
C SER A 225 -2.52 24.54 -7.23
N GLU A 226 -2.14 24.73 -8.50
CA GLU A 226 -3.11 24.94 -9.58
C GLU A 226 -4.01 23.71 -9.70
N PRO A 227 -5.33 23.88 -9.85
CA PRO A 227 -6.24 22.75 -10.04
C PRO A 227 -5.93 21.96 -11.31
N LEU A 228 -6.07 20.63 -11.24
CA LEU A 228 -5.87 19.74 -12.38
C LEU A 228 -6.82 20.01 -13.56
N ALA A 229 -7.96 20.67 -13.30
CA ALA A 229 -8.78 21.32 -14.32
C ALA A 229 -8.69 22.85 -14.14
N PRO A 230 -7.92 23.56 -14.98
CA PRO A 230 -7.74 25.00 -14.88
C PRO A 230 -9.06 25.79 -15.00
N LEU A 231 -9.13 26.94 -14.34
CA LEU A 231 -10.35 27.76 -14.29
C LEU A 231 -10.74 28.30 -15.67
N GLU A 232 -9.75 28.61 -16.51
CA GLU A 232 -9.91 29.05 -17.89
C GLU A 232 -10.44 27.96 -18.82
N LEU A 233 -10.28 26.68 -18.45
CA LEU A 233 -10.82 25.51 -19.17
C LEU A 233 -12.13 25.00 -18.53
N THR A 234 -12.64 25.72 -17.53
CA THR A 234 -13.91 25.40 -16.88
C THR A 234 -15.05 26.23 -17.48
N ILE A 235 -16.08 25.53 -17.97
CA ILE A 235 -17.30 26.11 -18.53
C ILE A 235 -18.52 25.74 -17.67
N GLU A 236 -19.61 26.50 -17.85
CA GLU A 236 -20.84 26.34 -17.08
C GLU A 236 -21.99 25.90 -17.98
N ALA A 237 -22.71 24.85 -17.57
CA ALA A 237 -23.98 24.45 -18.15
C ALA A 237 -25.12 25.22 -17.48
N ASN A 238 -26.00 25.82 -18.29
CA ASN A 238 -27.25 26.40 -17.80
C ASN A 238 -28.26 25.27 -17.55
N GLU A 239 -28.24 24.70 -16.35
CA GLU A 239 -29.13 23.63 -15.91
C GLU A 239 -29.29 23.67 -14.39
N ARG A 240 -30.29 22.96 -13.83
CA ARG A 240 -30.34 22.69 -12.39
C ARG A 240 -31.10 21.41 -12.06
N ILE A 241 -30.47 20.52 -11.29
CA ILE A 241 -31.10 19.40 -10.58
C ILE A 241 -31.26 19.72 -9.08
N GLY A 242 -32.44 19.42 -8.53
CA GLY A 242 -32.76 19.57 -7.12
C GLY A 242 -32.19 18.45 -6.24
N ALA A 243 -32.25 18.62 -4.92
CA ALA A 243 -31.65 17.66 -3.99
C ALA A 243 -32.37 16.29 -3.96
N LYS A 244 -33.61 16.21 -4.50
CA LYS A 244 -34.37 14.95 -4.64
C LYS A 244 -34.30 14.39 -6.07
N GLY A 245 -33.44 14.95 -6.93
CA GLY A 245 -33.25 14.51 -8.32
C GLY A 245 -34.23 15.11 -9.31
N GLU A 246 -35.13 16.01 -8.89
CA GLU A 246 -36.06 16.69 -9.78
C GLU A 246 -35.36 17.71 -10.69
N ILE A 247 -35.79 17.82 -11.94
CA ILE A 247 -35.28 18.86 -12.85
C ILE A 247 -35.90 20.20 -12.45
N VAL A 248 -35.08 21.11 -11.93
CA VAL A 248 -35.48 22.48 -11.55
C VAL A 248 -35.35 23.42 -12.75
N GLN A 249 -34.30 23.24 -13.56
CA GLN A 249 -34.09 23.97 -14.80
C GLN A 249 -33.57 22.99 -15.87
N PRO A 250 -34.24 22.85 -17.03
CA PRO A 250 -33.75 22.01 -18.13
C PRO A 250 -32.39 22.46 -18.66
N LEU A 251 -31.63 21.53 -19.22
CA LEU A 251 -30.36 21.81 -19.88
C LEU A 251 -30.55 22.67 -21.15
N ASP A 252 -29.86 23.81 -21.21
CA ASP A 252 -29.74 24.62 -22.43
C ASP A 252 -28.67 24.03 -23.37
N GLU A 253 -29.10 23.15 -24.26
CA GLU A 253 -28.20 22.43 -25.17
C GLU A 253 -27.49 23.34 -26.18
N GLU A 254 -28.14 24.40 -26.67
CA GLU A 254 -27.57 25.26 -27.70
C GLU A 254 -26.48 26.16 -27.13
N ALA A 255 -26.69 26.74 -25.95
CA ALA A 255 -25.65 27.48 -25.25
C ALA A 255 -24.46 26.59 -24.86
N LEU A 256 -24.75 25.35 -24.45
CA LEU A 256 -23.72 24.36 -24.14
C LEU A 256 -22.88 24.01 -25.38
N LYS A 257 -23.50 23.72 -26.53
CA LYS A 257 -22.78 23.42 -27.79
C LYS A 257 -21.81 24.54 -28.17
N GLN A 258 -22.24 25.79 -28.04
CA GLN A 258 -21.37 26.95 -28.32
C GLN A 258 -20.16 26.98 -27.37
N SER A 259 -20.38 26.74 -26.08
CA SER A 259 -19.32 26.73 -25.06
C SER A 259 -18.34 25.57 -25.26
N LEU A 260 -18.84 24.37 -25.57
CA LEU A 260 -18.03 23.19 -25.89
C LEU A 260 -17.21 23.40 -27.17
N THR A 261 -17.79 24.03 -28.20
CA THR A 261 -17.07 24.36 -29.44
C THR A 261 -15.95 25.38 -29.21
N ALA A 262 -16.15 26.35 -28.32
CA ALA A 262 -15.09 27.26 -27.93
C ALA A 262 -13.98 26.55 -27.12
N LEU A 263 -14.36 25.61 -26.25
CA LEU A 263 -13.42 24.82 -25.46
C LEU A 263 -12.57 23.87 -26.32
N SER A 264 -13.11 23.32 -27.43
CA SER A 264 -12.35 22.46 -28.34
C SER A 264 -11.18 23.16 -29.02
N GLN A 265 -11.23 24.49 -29.13
CA GLN A 265 -10.13 25.31 -29.65
C GLN A 265 -9.01 25.53 -28.63
N GLN A 266 -9.21 25.09 -27.37
CA GLN A 266 -8.23 25.26 -26.30
C GLN A 266 -7.28 24.08 -26.16
N GLY A 267 -7.42 22.98 -26.93
CA GLY A 267 -6.50 21.84 -26.86
C GLY A 267 -6.56 21.09 -25.53
N ILE A 268 -7.78 20.80 -25.06
CA ILE A 268 -7.97 19.83 -23.96
C ILE A 268 -7.68 18.41 -24.45
N GLU A 269 -7.25 17.55 -23.55
CA GLU A 269 -6.93 16.14 -23.81
C GLU A 269 -7.90 15.19 -23.11
N ALA A 270 -8.70 15.70 -22.16
CA ALA A 270 -9.80 15.00 -21.52
C ALA A 270 -10.89 16.00 -21.08
N LEU A 271 -12.14 15.54 -20.97
CA LEU A 271 -13.27 16.37 -20.50
C LEU A 271 -13.92 15.73 -19.27
N THR A 272 -14.13 16.52 -18.23
CA THR A 272 -14.91 16.15 -17.05
C THR A 272 -16.24 16.89 -17.03
N ILE A 273 -17.31 16.19 -16.70
CA ILE A 273 -18.63 16.77 -16.46
C ILE A 273 -19.01 16.48 -15.02
N SER A 274 -19.18 17.53 -14.21
CA SER A 274 -19.68 17.41 -12.83
C SER A 274 -20.71 18.49 -12.52
N LEU A 275 -21.97 18.07 -12.56
CA LEU A 275 -23.13 18.91 -12.30
C LEU A 275 -23.60 18.74 -10.85
N MET A 276 -24.23 19.77 -10.32
CA MET A 276 -24.78 19.78 -8.97
C MET A 276 -25.90 18.73 -8.87
N ASN A 277 -25.88 17.93 -7.80
CA ASN A 277 -26.85 16.87 -7.54
C ASN A 277 -26.96 15.77 -8.63
N SER A 278 -25.96 15.63 -9.49
CA SER A 278 -25.95 14.55 -10.50
C SER A 278 -25.93 13.14 -9.89
N TYR A 279 -25.46 12.99 -8.65
CA TYR A 279 -25.57 11.74 -7.89
C TYR A 279 -27.02 11.31 -7.62
N ALA A 280 -27.96 12.27 -7.57
CA ALA A 280 -29.39 12.00 -7.37
C ALA A 280 -30.12 11.80 -8.71
N ASN A 281 -29.66 12.48 -9.77
CA ASN A 281 -30.15 12.30 -11.14
C ASN A 281 -29.08 12.71 -12.17
N GLY A 282 -28.44 11.72 -12.79
CA GLY A 282 -27.36 11.92 -13.76
C GLY A 282 -27.81 12.31 -15.17
N ALA A 283 -29.11 12.45 -15.44
CA ALA A 283 -29.65 12.60 -16.79
C ALA A 283 -29.05 13.80 -17.57
N HIS A 284 -28.79 14.93 -16.89
CA HIS A 284 -28.14 16.07 -17.54
C HIS A 284 -26.67 15.81 -17.84
N GLU A 285 -25.93 15.11 -16.99
CA GLU A 285 -24.52 14.79 -17.28
C GLU A 285 -24.41 13.85 -18.49
N GLU A 286 -25.26 12.84 -18.55
CA GLU A 286 -25.35 11.93 -19.69
C GLU A 286 -25.70 12.68 -20.98
N ARG A 287 -26.63 13.64 -20.91
CA ARG A 287 -26.98 14.45 -22.07
C ARG A 287 -25.83 15.36 -22.51
N VAL A 288 -25.09 15.96 -21.57
CA VAL A 288 -23.88 16.75 -21.86
C VAL A 288 -22.82 15.86 -22.53
N ARG A 289 -22.60 14.64 -22.05
CA ARG A 289 -21.65 13.67 -22.65
C ARG A 289 -21.99 13.40 -24.10
N GLN A 290 -23.25 13.07 -24.40
CA GLN A 290 -23.70 12.81 -25.78
C GLN A 290 -23.46 14.00 -26.73
N ILE A 291 -23.64 15.23 -26.25
CA ILE A 291 -23.39 16.44 -27.04
C ILE A 291 -21.89 16.64 -27.24
N ALA A 292 -21.10 16.43 -26.18
CA ALA A 292 -19.66 16.57 -26.19
C ALA A 292 -18.97 15.52 -27.09
N ASP A 293 -19.44 14.27 -27.12
CA ASP A 293 -18.91 13.20 -28.00
C ASP A 293 -18.87 13.62 -29.48
N GLY A 294 -19.89 14.37 -29.94
CA GLY A 294 -19.94 14.89 -31.31
C GLY A 294 -18.94 16.03 -31.59
N ILE A 295 -18.46 16.72 -30.56
CA ILE A 295 -17.57 17.90 -30.66
C ILE A 295 -16.11 17.50 -30.42
N PHE A 296 -15.87 16.51 -29.57
CA PHE A 296 -14.53 16.07 -29.14
C PHE A 296 -14.25 14.61 -29.54
N PRO A 297 -14.17 14.30 -30.84
CA PRO A 297 -13.94 12.92 -31.28
C PRO A 297 -12.60 12.39 -30.75
N GLY A 298 -12.64 11.27 -30.03
CA GLY A 298 -11.46 10.61 -29.47
C GLY A 298 -10.94 11.19 -28.16
N ILE A 299 -11.57 12.24 -27.62
CA ILE A 299 -11.24 12.76 -26.29
C ILE A 299 -12.03 11.98 -25.24
N PRO A 300 -11.39 11.39 -24.23
CA PRO A 300 -12.11 10.70 -23.16
C PRO A 300 -12.96 11.69 -22.35
N ILE A 301 -14.23 11.34 -22.16
CA ILE A 301 -15.19 12.07 -21.35
C ILE A 301 -15.51 11.25 -20.10
N SER A 302 -15.44 11.88 -18.93
CA SER A 302 -15.83 11.29 -17.64
C SER A 302 -16.99 12.08 -17.04
N ILE A 303 -18.07 11.40 -16.64
CA ILE A 303 -19.19 12.01 -15.94
C ILE A 303 -19.20 11.60 -14.47
N SER A 304 -19.48 12.55 -13.59
CA SER A 304 -19.35 12.36 -12.16
C SER A 304 -20.42 11.46 -11.55
N SER A 305 -21.60 11.35 -12.17
CA SER A 305 -22.65 10.41 -11.78
C SER A 305 -22.32 8.94 -12.08
N GLU A 306 -21.28 8.67 -12.88
CA GLU A 306 -20.77 7.31 -13.09
C GLU A 306 -19.53 7.06 -12.23
N VAL A 307 -18.59 8.02 -12.19
CA VAL A 307 -17.30 7.85 -11.47
C VAL A 307 -17.48 7.84 -9.95
N VAL A 308 -18.28 8.76 -9.39
CA VAL A 308 -18.59 8.81 -7.95
C VAL A 308 -20.05 9.26 -7.76
N PRO A 309 -21.02 8.33 -7.80
CA PRO A 309 -22.45 8.62 -7.59
C PRO A 309 -22.79 8.93 -6.12
N GLU A 310 -22.01 9.79 -5.49
CA GLU A 310 -22.16 10.20 -4.10
C GLU A 310 -22.38 11.72 -3.93
N MET A 311 -23.00 12.06 -2.80
CA MET A 311 -23.21 13.44 -2.38
C MET A 311 -21.89 14.20 -2.18
N TYR A 312 -21.99 15.53 -2.24
CA TYR A 312 -20.92 16.55 -2.16
C TYR A 312 -20.27 16.87 -3.51
N GLU A 313 -20.28 18.15 -3.88
CA GLU A 313 -19.87 18.64 -5.18
C GLU A 313 -18.35 18.72 -5.35
N TYR A 314 -17.62 19.11 -4.30
CA TYR A 314 -16.17 19.29 -4.39
C TYR A 314 -15.45 17.96 -4.58
N GLU A 315 -15.67 16.99 -3.68
CA GLU A 315 -14.99 15.69 -3.72
C GLU A 315 -15.36 14.91 -4.99
N ARG A 316 -16.63 14.96 -5.39
CA ARG A 316 -17.10 14.33 -6.64
C ARG A 316 -16.46 14.97 -7.86
N THR A 317 -16.36 16.31 -7.90
CA THR A 317 -15.68 17.02 -9.00
C THR A 317 -14.19 16.69 -9.02
N GLU A 318 -13.50 16.81 -7.87
CA GLU A 318 -12.06 16.54 -7.75
C GLU A 318 -11.72 15.12 -8.19
N THR A 319 -12.48 14.12 -7.72
CA THR A 319 -12.29 12.71 -8.10
C THR A 319 -12.48 12.49 -9.60
N THR A 320 -13.54 13.06 -10.18
CA THR A 320 -13.83 12.89 -11.61
C THR A 320 -12.82 13.65 -12.49
N VAL A 321 -12.29 14.78 -12.00
CA VAL A 321 -11.20 15.51 -12.67
C VAL A 321 -9.89 14.73 -12.61
N VAL A 322 -9.52 14.18 -11.45
CA VAL A 322 -8.34 13.32 -11.31
C VAL A 322 -8.46 12.10 -12.24
N ASN A 323 -9.64 11.48 -12.32
CA ASN A 323 -9.90 10.38 -13.27
C ASN A 323 -9.59 10.79 -14.72
N SER A 324 -10.15 11.90 -15.20
CA SER A 324 -9.88 12.41 -16.55
C SER A 324 -8.42 12.82 -16.75
N TYR A 325 -7.77 13.36 -15.72
CA TYR A 325 -6.37 13.80 -15.76
C TYR A 325 -5.42 12.64 -16.03
N ILE A 326 -5.61 11.49 -15.37
CA ILE A 326 -4.71 10.33 -15.52
C ILE A 326 -5.12 9.38 -16.65
N ARG A 327 -6.37 9.45 -17.10
CA ARG A 327 -6.95 8.46 -18.03
C ARG A 327 -6.18 8.27 -19.34
N PRO A 328 -5.74 9.31 -20.07
CA PRO A 328 -4.97 9.09 -21.29
C PRO A 328 -3.66 8.32 -21.06
N VAL A 329 -2.91 8.68 -20.02
CA VAL A 329 -1.61 8.07 -19.69
C VAL A 329 -1.78 6.60 -19.30
N VAL A 330 -2.74 6.31 -18.42
CA VAL A 330 -3.02 4.94 -17.96
C VAL A 330 -3.57 4.09 -19.11
N SER A 331 -4.44 4.63 -19.96
CA SER A 331 -4.99 3.89 -21.10
C SER A 331 -3.92 3.46 -22.10
N THR A 332 -3.02 4.39 -22.48
CA THR A 332 -1.90 4.06 -23.37
C THR A 332 -1.00 2.97 -22.76
N TYR A 333 -0.73 3.05 -21.46
CA TYR A 333 0.07 2.05 -20.76
C TYR A 333 -0.57 0.66 -20.81
N ILE A 334 -1.84 0.55 -20.41
CA ILE A 334 -2.56 -0.72 -20.37
C ILE A 334 -2.71 -1.31 -21.78
N GLU A 335 -2.99 -0.48 -22.79
CA GLU A 335 -3.12 -0.92 -24.18
C GLU A 335 -1.81 -1.49 -24.74
N ASN A 336 -0.68 -0.84 -24.46
CA ASN A 336 0.63 -1.33 -24.87
C ASN A 336 0.97 -2.67 -24.21
N LEU A 337 0.72 -2.78 -22.90
CA LEU A 337 0.94 -4.01 -22.15
C LEU A 337 0.04 -5.13 -22.68
N GLU A 338 -1.26 -4.90 -22.82
CA GLU A 338 -2.23 -5.87 -23.33
C GLU A 338 -1.86 -6.33 -24.75
N ALA A 339 -1.43 -5.43 -25.63
CA ALA A 339 -1.01 -5.78 -26.99
C ALA A 339 0.23 -6.68 -27.00
N GLU A 340 1.24 -6.38 -26.18
CA GLU A 340 2.46 -7.20 -26.10
C GLU A 340 2.20 -8.56 -25.44
N LEU A 341 1.39 -8.61 -24.39
CA LEU A 341 0.99 -9.87 -23.75
C LEU A 341 0.20 -10.74 -24.72
N ASN A 342 -0.81 -10.20 -25.41
CA ASN A 342 -1.60 -10.95 -26.39
C ASN A 342 -0.77 -11.49 -27.57
N ARG A 343 0.29 -10.78 -27.95
CA ARG A 343 1.21 -11.21 -29.01
C ARG A 343 2.04 -12.44 -28.61
N ARG A 344 2.37 -12.59 -27.32
CA ARG A 344 3.26 -13.65 -26.80
C ARG A 344 2.50 -14.78 -26.09
N MET A 345 1.35 -14.47 -25.49
CA MET A 345 0.55 -15.33 -24.63
C MET A 345 -0.92 -15.29 -25.07
N SER A 346 -1.25 -16.07 -26.09
CA SER A 346 -2.61 -16.10 -26.64
C SER A 346 -3.61 -16.70 -25.65
N GLY A 347 -4.68 -15.97 -25.34
CA GLY A 347 -5.77 -16.47 -24.49
C GLY A 347 -5.61 -16.22 -22.99
N MET A 348 -4.56 -15.49 -22.59
CA MET A 348 -4.37 -15.02 -21.22
C MET A 348 -5.35 -13.86 -20.90
N GLN A 349 -5.75 -13.75 -19.63
CA GLN A 349 -6.50 -12.61 -19.11
C GLN A 349 -5.58 -11.67 -18.31
N LEU A 350 -5.59 -10.38 -18.67
CA LEU A 350 -4.89 -9.32 -17.94
C LEU A 350 -5.84 -8.68 -16.92
N HIS A 351 -5.43 -8.70 -15.66
CA HIS A 351 -6.10 -8.06 -14.55
C HIS A 351 -5.20 -6.97 -13.94
N ILE A 352 -5.79 -5.84 -13.59
CA ILE A 352 -5.08 -4.70 -13.01
C ILE A 352 -5.45 -4.59 -11.53
N LEU A 353 -4.44 -4.47 -10.67
CA LEU A 353 -4.63 -4.28 -9.24
C LEU A 353 -5.17 -2.89 -8.92
N ARG A 354 -6.24 -2.84 -8.14
CA ARG A 354 -6.88 -1.65 -7.59
C ARG A 354 -6.37 -1.35 -6.18
N SER A 355 -6.48 -0.08 -5.77
CA SER A 355 -6.07 0.44 -4.46
C SER A 355 -6.77 -0.19 -3.27
N ASP A 356 -7.93 -0.78 -3.53
CA ASP A 356 -8.78 -1.38 -2.53
C ASP A 356 -8.44 -2.86 -2.29
N GLY A 357 -7.40 -3.39 -2.96
CA GLY A 357 -6.98 -4.79 -2.89
C GLY A 357 -7.83 -5.71 -3.76
N GLY A 358 -8.48 -5.16 -4.78
CA GLY A 358 -9.24 -5.90 -5.78
C GLY A 358 -8.55 -5.95 -7.14
N LEU A 359 -9.02 -6.84 -8.01
CA LEU A 359 -8.67 -6.83 -9.43
C LEU A 359 -9.80 -6.24 -10.27
N ALA A 360 -9.43 -5.52 -11.33
CA ALA A 360 -10.31 -5.10 -12.41
C ALA A 360 -9.77 -5.59 -13.76
N SER A 361 -10.63 -5.71 -14.76
CA SER A 361 -10.20 -5.87 -16.14
C SER A 361 -9.38 -4.69 -16.64
N ALA A 362 -8.58 -4.93 -17.68
CA ALA A 362 -7.90 -3.88 -18.43
C ALA A 362 -8.88 -2.78 -18.88
N GLN A 363 -10.09 -3.13 -19.33
CA GLN A 363 -11.07 -2.15 -19.78
C GLN A 363 -11.59 -1.27 -18.63
N ALA A 364 -12.02 -1.86 -17.51
CA ALA A 364 -12.50 -1.10 -16.35
C ALA A 364 -11.41 -0.17 -15.77
N ALA A 365 -10.16 -0.64 -15.73
CA ALA A 365 -9.01 0.14 -15.29
C ALA A 365 -8.70 1.35 -16.19
N LYS A 366 -9.01 1.26 -17.49
CA LYS A 366 -8.90 2.40 -18.44
C LYS A 366 -10.04 3.41 -18.31
N GLU A 367 -11.22 2.97 -17.87
CA GLU A 367 -12.39 3.84 -17.69
C GLU A 367 -12.35 4.60 -16.36
N THR A 368 -11.97 3.91 -15.28
CA THR A 368 -11.90 4.47 -13.92
C THR A 368 -10.51 4.34 -13.27
N PRO A 369 -9.44 4.84 -13.92
CA PRO A 369 -8.06 4.73 -13.42
C PRO A 369 -7.81 5.41 -12.08
N VAL A 370 -8.74 6.24 -11.60
CA VAL A 370 -8.67 6.84 -10.25
C VAL A 370 -8.63 5.78 -9.15
N ASN A 371 -9.18 4.59 -9.42
CA ASN A 371 -9.15 3.43 -8.52
C ASN A 371 -7.80 2.68 -8.50
N LEU A 372 -6.80 3.16 -9.26
CA LEU A 372 -5.44 2.62 -9.26
C LEU A 372 -4.46 3.47 -8.43
N LEU A 373 -4.91 4.62 -7.90
CA LEU A 373 -4.07 5.51 -7.11
C LEU A 373 -3.69 4.87 -5.79
N MET A 374 -2.39 4.69 -5.53
CA MET A 374 -1.88 3.97 -4.36
C MET A 374 -2.18 2.46 -4.35
N SER A 375 -2.19 1.80 -5.51
CA SER A 375 -2.42 0.34 -5.61
C SER A 375 -1.28 -0.53 -5.08
N GLY A 376 -0.01 -0.10 -5.21
CA GLY A 376 1.15 -0.90 -4.81
C GLY A 376 1.06 -1.51 -3.39
N PRO A 377 0.86 -0.70 -2.34
CA PRO A 377 0.74 -1.23 -0.97
C PRO A 377 -0.42 -2.22 -0.77
N ALA A 378 -1.47 -2.13 -1.60
CA ALA A 378 -2.60 -3.05 -1.50
C ALA A 378 -2.21 -4.49 -1.86
N GLY A 379 -1.30 -4.68 -2.82
CA GLY A 379 -0.76 -5.99 -3.19
C GLY A 379 -0.03 -6.64 -2.02
N GLY A 380 0.83 -5.88 -1.33
CA GLY A 380 1.53 -6.36 -0.13
C GLY A 380 0.59 -6.83 0.98
N VAL A 381 -0.47 -6.04 1.26
CA VAL A 381 -1.49 -6.42 2.26
C VAL A 381 -2.28 -7.65 1.82
N SER A 382 -2.70 -7.75 0.56
CA SER A 382 -3.37 -8.94 0.03
C SER A 382 -2.49 -10.19 0.15
N GLY A 383 -1.20 -10.08 -0.14
CA GLY A 383 -0.24 -11.18 0.00
C GLY A 383 -0.06 -11.60 1.47
N ALA A 384 0.01 -10.63 2.38
CA ALA A 384 0.07 -10.87 3.82
C ALA A 384 -1.18 -11.59 4.34
N ILE A 385 -2.38 -11.18 3.89
CA ILE A 385 -3.64 -11.86 4.22
C ILE A 385 -3.61 -13.31 3.73
N TRP A 386 -3.25 -13.50 2.46
CA TRP A 386 -3.24 -14.83 1.86
C TRP A 386 -2.31 -15.77 2.61
N ILE A 387 -1.04 -15.39 2.80
CA ILE A 387 -0.05 -16.29 3.42
C ILE A 387 -0.36 -16.56 4.91
N ALA A 388 -0.85 -15.56 5.64
CA ALA A 388 -1.18 -15.72 7.05
C ALA A 388 -2.43 -16.58 7.27
N ARG A 389 -3.43 -16.50 6.38
CA ARG A 389 -4.59 -17.41 6.41
C ARG A 389 -4.17 -18.87 6.24
N GLN A 390 -3.22 -19.16 5.34
CA GLN A 390 -2.68 -20.51 5.17
C GLN A 390 -1.96 -21.02 6.42
N ALA A 391 -1.42 -20.10 7.24
CA ALA A 391 -0.83 -20.41 8.56
C ALA A 391 -1.85 -20.42 9.72
N GLY A 392 -3.14 -20.17 9.45
CA GLY A 392 -4.21 -20.16 10.43
C GLY A 392 -4.39 -18.85 11.19
N TYR A 393 -3.90 -17.71 10.66
CA TYR A 393 -4.05 -16.39 11.26
C TYR A 393 -4.92 -15.48 10.40
N THR A 394 -5.90 -14.82 11.02
CA THR A 394 -6.85 -13.90 10.35
C THR A 394 -6.75 -12.47 10.85
N ASP A 395 -6.28 -12.26 12.08
CA ASP A 395 -6.14 -10.95 12.69
C ASP A 395 -4.66 -10.55 12.68
N LEU A 396 -4.32 -9.58 11.82
CA LEU A 396 -2.95 -9.25 11.47
C LEU A 396 -2.71 -7.74 11.54
N LEU A 397 -1.49 -7.37 11.91
CA LEU A 397 -0.87 -6.11 11.55
C LEU A 397 0.13 -6.40 10.44
N SER A 398 -0.01 -5.75 9.30
CA SER A 398 0.98 -5.82 8.23
C SER A 398 2.08 -4.79 8.45
N PHE A 399 3.31 -5.15 8.13
CA PHE A 399 4.47 -4.28 8.22
C PHE A 399 5.39 -4.55 7.02
N ASP A 400 5.28 -3.69 6.02
CA ASP A 400 6.13 -3.70 4.82
C ASP A 400 7.21 -2.63 4.97
N MET A 401 8.48 -3.03 5.05
CA MET A 401 9.58 -2.06 5.08
C MET A 401 10.51 -2.24 3.89
N GLY A 402 10.57 -1.19 3.07
CA GLY A 402 11.48 -1.07 1.94
C GLY A 402 12.72 -0.19 2.24
N GLY A 403 13.33 0.33 1.19
CA GLY A 403 14.49 1.22 1.30
C GLY A 403 14.15 2.66 1.70
N THR A 404 12.96 3.14 1.41
CA THR A 404 12.59 4.56 1.61
C THR A 404 11.50 4.77 2.66
N SER A 405 10.57 3.82 2.75
CA SER A 405 9.33 3.94 3.51
C SER A 405 8.94 2.60 4.10
N THR A 406 8.00 2.69 5.04
CA THR A 406 7.30 1.57 5.64
C THR A 406 5.81 1.78 5.48
N ASP A 407 5.10 0.73 5.09
CA ASP A 407 3.65 0.68 4.96
C ASP A 407 3.05 -0.29 6.00
N VAL A 408 2.04 0.19 6.74
CA VAL A 408 1.36 -0.63 7.77
C VAL A 408 -0.16 -0.60 7.59
N ALA A 409 -0.81 -1.72 7.85
CA ALA A 409 -2.26 -1.86 7.81
C ALA A 409 -2.77 -2.80 8.91
N LEU A 410 -4.05 -2.66 9.25
CA LEU A 410 -4.75 -3.56 10.16
C LEU A 410 -5.74 -4.44 9.39
N ILE A 411 -5.68 -5.73 9.67
CA ILE A 411 -6.51 -6.78 9.08
C ILE A 411 -7.24 -7.46 10.24
N GLN A 412 -8.56 -7.54 10.14
CA GLN A 412 -9.40 -8.22 11.13
C GLN A 412 -10.28 -9.25 10.43
N ASN A 413 -10.40 -10.45 10.99
CA ASN A 413 -11.16 -11.56 10.39
C ASN A 413 -10.75 -11.85 8.93
N GLY A 414 -9.47 -11.63 8.61
CA GLY A 414 -8.92 -11.79 7.27
C GLY A 414 -9.33 -10.71 6.28
N VAL A 415 -9.95 -9.61 6.71
CA VAL A 415 -10.37 -8.48 5.86
C VAL A 415 -9.53 -7.26 6.23
N ALA A 416 -8.87 -6.66 5.23
CA ALA A 416 -8.15 -5.42 5.44
C ALA A 416 -9.14 -4.27 5.67
N SER A 417 -8.81 -3.41 6.64
CA SER A 417 -9.56 -2.16 6.83
C SER A 417 -9.50 -1.31 5.57
N ALA A 418 -10.62 -0.70 5.17
CA ALA A 418 -10.69 0.16 4.00
C ALA A 418 -10.91 1.63 4.38
N ARG A 419 -10.30 2.55 3.62
CA ARG A 419 -10.65 3.97 3.61
C ARG A 419 -11.41 4.30 2.33
N ARG A 420 -12.27 5.32 2.40
CA ARG A 420 -13.08 5.80 1.26
C ARG A 420 -12.49 7.02 0.56
N GLU A 421 -11.46 7.60 1.15
CA GLU A 421 -10.73 8.71 0.57
C GLU A 421 -9.26 8.30 0.42
N THR A 422 -8.75 8.52 -0.78
CA THR A 422 -7.35 8.29 -1.12
C THR A 422 -6.70 9.64 -1.41
N ARG A 423 -5.55 9.90 -0.78
CA ARG A 423 -4.82 11.16 -0.95
C ARG A 423 -3.51 10.92 -1.67
N VAL A 424 -3.26 11.68 -2.73
CA VAL A 424 -1.99 11.70 -3.46
C VAL A 424 -1.55 13.14 -3.60
N ALA A 425 -0.41 13.49 -3.01
CA ALA A 425 0.04 14.87 -2.85
C ALA A 425 -1.06 15.78 -2.27
N ASP A 426 -1.53 16.72 -3.08
CA ASP A 426 -2.45 17.78 -2.68
C ASP A 426 -3.91 17.42 -2.95
N VAL A 427 -4.16 16.37 -3.73
CA VAL A 427 -5.49 15.95 -4.15
C VAL A 427 -6.03 14.85 -3.26
N THR A 428 -7.32 14.94 -2.93
CA THR A 428 -8.04 13.91 -2.17
C THR A 428 -9.23 13.42 -3.00
N VAL A 429 -9.20 12.15 -3.38
CA VAL A 429 -10.22 11.53 -4.21
C VAL A 429 -11.07 10.57 -3.40
N ARG A 430 -12.34 10.43 -3.79
CA ARG A 430 -13.25 9.38 -3.31
C ARG A 430 -13.06 8.12 -4.10
N SER A 431 -11.94 7.48 -3.84
CA SER A 431 -11.66 6.13 -4.28
C SER A 431 -11.34 5.29 -3.07
N SER A 432 -11.97 4.12 -2.99
CA SER A 432 -11.72 3.18 -1.91
C SER A 432 -10.27 2.68 -2.00
N SER A 433 -9.61 2.58 -0.86
CA SER A 433 -8.29 1.97 -0.75
C SER A 433 -8.17 1.15 0.52
N ILE A 434 -7.22 0.22 0.56
CA ILE A 434 -6.81 -0.38 1.82
C ILE A 434 -6.28 0.74 2.73
N ASP A 435 -6.66 0.72 4.01
CA ASP A 435 -6.17 1.63 5.03
C ASP A 435 -4.70 1.33 5.35
N VAL A 436 -3.84 1.77 4.45
CA VAL A 436 -2.40 1.73 4.61
C VAL A 436 -1.93 3.08 5.13
N ARG A 437 -1.05 3.04 6.13
CA ARG A 437 -0.31 4.20 6.62
C ARG A 437 1.15 4.07 6.27
N SER A 438 1.61 4.98 5.43
CA SER A 438 3.02 5.10 5.07
C SER A 438 3.76 6.01 6.05
N VAL A 439 4.91 5.57 6.52
CA VAL A 439 5.87 6.39 7.27
C VAL A 439 7.21 6.45 6.52
N GLY A 440 7.84 7.62 6.52
CA GLY A 440 9.16 7.86 5.92
C GLY A 440 10.30 7.23 6.73
N ALA A 441 10.22 5.92 6.94
CA ALA A 441 11.19 5.09 7.65
C ALA A 441 11.46 3.85 6.81
N GLY A 442 12.69 3.68 6.34
CA GLY A 442 13.13 2.54 5.54
C GLY A 442 14.63 2.30 5.72
N GLY A 443 15.19 1.31 5.03
CA GLY A 443 16.62 0.98 5.15
C GLY A 443 17.56 2.14 4.80
N GLY A 444 17.18 2.97 3.83
CA GLY A 444 17.92 4.15 3.40
C GLY A 444 17.63 5.42 4.21
N SER A 445 16.80 5.38 5.26
CA SER A 445 16.52 6.59 6.07
C SER A 445 17.80 7.12 6.70
N ILE A 446 18.07 8.41 6.48
CA ILE A 446 19.31 9.06 6.90
C ILE A 446 19.24 9.41 8.38
N ALA A 447 20.28 9.02 9.12
CA ALA A 447 20.50 9.41 10.49
C ALA A 447 21.28 10.74 10.54
N TYR A 448 20.88 11.67 11.40
CA TYR A 448 21.58 12.93 11.56
C TYR A 448 21.36 13.54 12.95
N VAL A 449 22.26 14.44 13.35
CA VAL A 449 22.18 15.17 14.62
C VAL A 449 22.06 16.66 14.30
N PRO A 450 20.84 17.26 14.38
CA PRO A 450 20.67 18.68 14.11
C PRO A 450 21.47 19.52 15.10
N GLU A 451 22.17 20.54 14.61
CA GLU A 451 23.07 21.36 15.42
C GLU A 451 22.35 22.03 16.61
N LEU A 452 21.11 22.48 16.41
CA LEU A 452 20.33 23.17 17.43
C LEU A 452 19.83 22.25 18.55
N THR A 453 19.33 21.06 18.20
CA THR A 453 18.67 20.16 19.17
C THR A 453 19.63 19.16 19.79
N LYS A 454 20.74 18.84 19.09
CA LYS A 454 21.71 17.79 19.47
C LYS A 454 21.08 16.42 19.75
N ALA A 455 19.86 16.19 19.26
CA ALA A 455 19.15 14.93 19.41
C ALA A 455 19.22 14.15 18.09
N LEU A 456 19.59 12.87 18.16
CA LEU A 456 19.61 11.98 16.99
C LEU A 456 18.22 11.92 16.36
N ARG A 457 18.18 12.03 15.04
CA ARG A 457 16.98 11.83 14.22
C ARG A 457 17.30 10.84 13.12
N VAL A 458 16.30 10.06 12.72
CA VAL A 458 16.39 9.13 11.60
C VAL A 458 15.19 9.40 10.69
N GLY A 459 15.47 9.75 9.43
CA GLY A 459 14.46 10.23 8.50
C GLY A 459 13.94 11.66 8.78
N PRO A 460 12.96 12.15 7.99
CA PRO A 460 12.28 11.44 6.90
C PRO A 460 13.09 11.36 5.60
N GLN A 461 14.23 12.06 5.50
CA GLN A 461 15.10 11.96 4.33
C GLN A 461 15.62 10.54 4.14
N SER A 462 15.72 10.12 2.87
CA SER A 462 16.27 8.81 2.49
C SER A 462 17.40 8.99 1.48
N ALA A 463 18.41 8.12 1.56
CA ALA A 463 19.48 8.00 0.58
C ALA A 463 19.03 7.34 -0.75
N GLY A 464 17.80 6.79 -0.78
CA GLY A 464 17.24 6.13 -1.96
C GLY A 464 18.07 4.91 -2.40
N ALA A 465 18.01 4.61 -3.70
CA ALA A 465 18.88 3.61 -4.33
C ALA A 465 20.19 4.21 -4.86
N GLU A 466 20.17 5.51 -5.24
CA GLU A 466 21.32 6.25 -5.75
C GLU A 466 21.36 7.63 -5.06
N PRO A 467 22.41 7.98 -4.30
CA PRO A 467 23.68 7.23 -4.14
C PRO A 467 23.58 6.03 -3.20
N GLY A 468 22.44 5.85 -2.52
CA GLY A 468 22.16 4.73 -1.62
C GLY A 468 22.89 4.81 -0.27
N PRO A 469 22.63 3.84 0.64
CA PRO A 469 23.45 3.59 1.83
C PRO A 469 24.95 3.55 1.54
N ALA A 470 25.77 3.98 2.49
CA ALA A 470 27.23 3.95 2.32
C ALA A 470 27.76 2.51 2.12
N ALA A 471 27.13 1.55 2.78
CA ALA A 471 27.38 0.11 2.66
C ALA A 471 27.26 -0.41 1.22
N TYR A 472 26.49 0.25 0.33
CA TYR A 472 26.36 -0.19 -1.06
C TYR A 472 27.57 0.16 -1.91
N GLY A 473 28.43 1.07 -1.43
CA GLY A 473 29.65 1.46 -2.12
C GLY A 473 29.43 2.27 -3.41
N GLN A 474 28.21 2.75 -3.68
CA GLN A 474 27.81 3.49 -4.89
C GLN A 474 27.94 5.03 -4.77
N GLY A 475 28.70 5.50 -3.78
CA GLY A 475 28.96 6.93 -3.57
C GLY A 475 28.18 7.56 -2.41
N GLY A 476 27.32 6.80 -1.74
CA GLY A 476 26.67 7.22 -0.49
C GLY A 476 27.68 7.41 0.63
N THR A 477 27.50 8.47 1.43
CA THR A 477 28.39 8.80 2.57
C THR A 477 27.66 9.14 3.87
N GLU A 478 26.36 9.43 3.78
CA GLU A 478 25.53 9.73 4.94
C GLU A 478 25.16 8.44 5.67
N PRO A 479 25.13 8.41 7.01
CA PRO A 479 24.74 7.21 7.75
C PRO A 479 23.26 6.90 7.58
N THR A 480 22.94 5.64 7.27
CA THR A 480 21.57 5.16 7.11
C THR A 480 21.23 4.02 8.08
N VAL A 481 19.95 3.62 8.09
CA VAL A 481 19.47 2.45 8.86
C VAL A 481 20.15 1.17 8.38
N THR A 482 20.35 0.99 7.08
CA THR A 482 21.09 -0.14 6.51
C THR A 482 22.54 -0.15 6.99
N ASP A 483 23.22 1.00 7.02
CA ASP A 483 24.59 1.09 7.54
C ASP A 483 24.65 0.67 9.01
N ALA A 484 23.68 1.11 9.82
CA ALA A 484 23.57 0.68 11.21
C ALA A 484 23.34 -0.83 11.36
N ASN A 485 22.46 -1.43 10.54
CA ASN A 485 22.22 -2.87 10.53
C ASN A 485 23.48 -3.68 10.15
N VAL A 486 24.32 -3.16 9.24
CA VAL A 486 25.62 -3.75 8.90
C VAL A 486 26.59 -3.66 10.08
N VAL A 487 26.72 -2.47 10.71
CA VAL A 487 27.59 -2.27 11.89
C VAL A 487 27.19 -3.15 13.07
N LEU A 488 25.89 -3.36 13.30
CA LEU A 488 25.40 -4.23 14.37
C LEU A 488 25.54 -5.72 14.05
N GLY A 489 25.92 -6.07 12.82
CA GLY A 489 26.00 -7.45 12.35
C GLY A 489 24.64 -8.11 12.08
N TYR A 490 23.54 -7.35 12.09
CA TYR A 490 22.20 -7.84 11.75
C TYR A 490 22.10 -8.18 10.27
N LEU A 491 22.79 -7.40 9.43
CA LEU A 491 22.95 -7.65 8.01
C LEU A 491 24.42 -8.04 7.75
N PRO A 492 24.74 -9.34 7.65
CA PRO A 492 26.13 -9.80 7.57
C PRO A 492 26.73 -9.48 6.19
N GLU A 493 28.03 -9.21 6.09
CA GLU A 493 28.72 -8.87 4.83
C GLU A 493 28.53 -9.90 3.72
N SER A 494 28.34 -11.18 4.08
CA SER A 494 28.04 -12.25 3.14
C SER A 494 26.63 -12.21 2.55
N ALA A 495 25.72 -11.41 3.11
CA ALA A 495 24.37 -11.26 2.59
C ALA A 495 24.44 -10.50 1.26
N LYS A 496 23.85 -11.07 0.22
CA LYS A 496 23.76 -10.44 -1.09
C LYS A 496 22.40 -9.79 -1.25
N LEU A 497 22.35 -8.46 -1.15
CA LEU A 497 21.11 -7.72 -1.39
C LEU A 497 20.69 -7.91 -2.85
N GLY A 498 19.50 -8.47 -3.07
CA GLY A 498 19.02 -8.83 -4.41
C GLY A 498 19.86 -9.91 -5.11
N GLY A 499 20.59 -10.72 -4.35
CA GLY A 499 21.35 -11.88 -4.85
C GLY A 499 22.73 -11.58 -5.44
N GLU A 500 23.07 -10.34 -5.77
CA GLU A 500 24.32 -10.00 -6.49
C GLU A 500 25.15 -8.85 -5.88
N MET A 501 24.59 -8.00 -5.02
CA MET A 501 25.30 -6.82 -4.49
C MET A 501 26.15 -7.14 -3.26
N ASP A 502 27.45 -6.88 -3.34
CA ASP A 502 28.38 -6.95 -2.20
C ASP A 502 28.26 -5.69 -1.32
N MET A 503 28.42 -5.86 -0.01
CA MET A 503 28.36 -4.76 0.96
C MET A 503 29.76 -4.38 1.47
N ASP A 504 29.97 -3.10 1.71
CA ASP A 504 31.22 -2.52 2.22
C ASP A 504 31.03 -2.11 3.69
N ALA A 505 31.35 -3.03 4.61
CA ALA A 505 31.21 -2.79 6.04
C ALA A 505 32.06 -1.60 6.52
N GLY A 506 33.26 -1.40 5.95
CA GLY A 506 34.13 -0.28 6.31
C GLY A 506 33.51 1.08 5.98
N LYS A 507 32.78 1.20 4.87
CA LYS A 507 32.02 2.42 4.54
C LYS A 507 30.84 2.63 5.48
N ALA A 508 30.13 1.57 5.84
CA ALA A 508 29.04 1.64 6.82
C ALA A 508 29.55 2.14 8.18
N GLU A 509 30.65 1.58 8.67
CA GLU A 509 31.31 2.00 9.91
C GLU A 509 31.72 3.48 9.86
N ALA A 510 32.39 3.89 8.78
CA ALA A 510 32.83 5.27 8.60
C ALA A 510 31.67 6.27 8.58
N ALA A 511 30.54 5.91 7.97
CA ALA A 511 29.34 6.73 7.96
C ALA A 511 28.73 6.83 9.37
N VAL A 512 28.52 5.71 10.08
CA VAL A 512 27.91 5.69 11.42
C VAL A 512 28.80 6.36 12.48
N GLU A 513 30.13 6.29 12.33
CA GLU A 513 31.07 7.02 13.19
C GLU A 513 30.81 8.53 13.24
N THR A 514 30.21 9.13 12.20
CA THR A 514 29.87 10.56 12.19
C THR A 514 28.85 10.89 13.27
N ILE A 515 27.89 9.99 13.52
CA ILE A 515 26.90 10.10 14.61
C ILE A 515 27.59 9.92 15.96
N GLY A 516 28.46 8.92 16.09
CA GLY A 516 29.24 8.69 17.31
C GLY A 516 30.07 9.90 17.71
N LYS A 517 30.76 10.53 16.75
CA LYS A 517 31.52 11.77 16.96
C LYS A 517 30.62 12.94 17.36
N ALA A 518 29.45 13.09 16.75
CA ALA A 518 28.52 14.17 17.05
C ALA A 518 27.87 14.05 18.45
N MET A 519 27.66 12.83 18.93
CA MET A 519 26.97 12.56 20.20
C MET A 519 27.89 12.16 21.35
N GLY A 520 29.16 11.82 21.07
CA GLY A 520 30.08 11.25 22.06
C GLY A 520 29.77 9.79 22.41
N LEU A 521 29.29 9.01 21.45
CA LEU A 521 28.93 7.60 21.61
C LEU A 521 29.94 6.69 20.89
N SER A 522 29.98 5.41 21.29
CA SER A 522 30.72 4.40 20.55
C SER A 522 30.05 4.11 19.19
N LEU A 523 30.78 3.46 18.29
CA LEU A 523 30.25 3.06 16.98
C LEU A 523 28.98 2.19 17.12
N HIS A 524 29.05 1.14 17.94
CA HIS A 524 27.94 0.21 18.13
C HIS A 524 26.75 0.85 18.86
N ASP A 525 26.99 1.68 19.88
CA ASP A 525 25.90 2.39 20.57
C ASP A 525 25.21 3.41 19.64
N SER A 526 25.98 4.00 18.71
CA SER A 526 25.43 4.90 17.69
C SER A 526 24.55 4.12 16.70
N ALA A 527 25.02 2.97 16.22
CA ALA A 527 24.26 2.10 15.33
C ALA A 527 22.97 1.58 16.00
N GLU A 528 23.07 1.11 17.25
CA GLU A 528 21.91 0.64 18.02
C GLU A 528 20.92 1.78 18.26
N GLY A 529 21.40 3.00 18.55
CA GLY A 529 20.57 4.20 18.66
C GLY A 529 19.80 4.52 17.37
N ILE A 530 20.43 4.39 16.20
CA ILE A 530 19.78 4.58 14.90
C ILE A 530 18.64 3.55 14.72
N VAL A 531 18.92 2.27 14.96
CA VAL A 531 17.92 1.19 14.83
C VAL A 531 16.76 1.36 15.83
N ASN A 532 17.05 1.75 17.07
CA ASN A 532 16.01 1.98 18.07
C ASN A 532 15.08 3.14 17.68
N ILE A 533 15.64 4.25 17.17
CA ILE A 533 14.82 5.40 16.75
C ILE A 533 13.95 5.07 15.53
N VAL A 534 14.48 4.36 14.53
CA VAL A 534 13.65 3.98 13.37
C VAL A 534 12.54 3.00 13.78
N ASN A 535 12.82 2.07 14.70
CA ASN A 535 11.81 1.16 15.24
C ASN A 535 10.69 1.92 15.99
N GLU A 536 11.03 2.92 16.81
CA GLU A 536 10.04 3.78 17.48
C GLU A 536 9.18 4.59 16.50
N ASN A 537 9.79 5.08 15.41
CA ASN A 537 9.04 5.77 14.35
C ASN A 537 8.02 4.84 13.67
N MET A 538 8.43 3.60 13.35
CA MET A 538 7.56 2.58 12.74
C MET A 538 6.49 2.08 13.73
N PHE A 539 6.83 1.95 15.01
CA PHE A 539 5.88 1.66 16.10
C PHE A 539 4.79 2.73 16.20
N GLY A 540 5.14 4.01 16.02
CA GLY A 540 4.17 5.11 15.94
C GLY A 540 3.13 4.91 14.83
N ALA A 541 3.55 4.44 13.64
CA ALA A 541 2.65 4.14 12.54
C ALA A 541 1.72 2.95 12.86
N LEU A 542 2.27 1.87 13.42
CA LEU A 542 1.49 0.70 13.85
C LEU A 542 0.42 1.07 14.89
N ARG A 543 0.72 1.98 15.83
CA ARG A 543 -0.26 2.49 16.79
C ARG A 543 -1.40 3.28 16.15
N LEU A 544 -1.13 3.99 15.06
CA LEU A 544 -2.11 4.81 14.36
C LEU A 544 -3.13 3.95 13.58
N VAL A 545 -2.71 2.76 13.11
CA VAL A 545 -3.64 1.80 12.46
C VAL A 545 -4.33 0.85 13.45
N SER A 546 -3.87 0.79 14.70
CA SER A 546 -4.43 -0.11 15.73
C SER A 546 -5.05 0.64 16.91
N VAL A 547 -4.24 1.07 17.87
CA VAL A 547 -4.66 1.68 19.14
C VAL A 547 -5.52 2.92 18.93
N GLU A 548 -5.15 3.80 18.00
CA GLU A 548 -5.94 5.01 17.71
C GLU A 548 -7.28 4.72 17.04
N GLN A 549 -7.47 3.51 16.53
CA GLN A 549 -8.74 3.01 15.96
C GLN A 549 -9.51 2.10 16.95
N GLY A 550 -9.04 1.99 18.21
CA GLY A 550 -9.72 1.23 19.25
C GLY A 550 -9.40 -0.26 19.29
N PHE A 551 -8.35 -0.71 18.59
CA PHE A 551 -7.90 -2.11 18.62
C PHE A 551 -6.79 -2.35 19.64
N ASP A 552 -6.79 -3.53 20.26
CA ASP A 552 -5.69 -4.01 21.10
C ASP A 552 -4.69 -4.80 20.24
N PRO A 553 -3.46 -4.31 20.01
CA PRO A 553 -2.49 -4.98 19.15
C PRO A 553 -2.12 -6.41 19.56
N ARG A 554 -2.36 -6.77 20.82
CA ARG A 554 -2.03 -8.09 21.37
C ARG A 554 -2.91 -9.20 20.81
N ASP A 555 -4.06 -8.84 20.25
CA ASP A 555 -4.98 -9.76 19.59
C ASP A 555 -4.57 -10.05 18.14
N PHE A 556 -3.50 -9.42 17.65
CA PHE A 556 -3.05 -9.48 16.25
C PHE A 556 -1.65 -10.08 16.14
N ALA A 557 -1.44 -10.93 15.12
CA ALA A 557 -0.09 -11.33 14.70
C ALA A 557 0.56 -10.21 13.88
N LEU A 558 1.89 -10.08 13.89
CA LEU A 558 2.60 -9.11 13.07
C LEU A 558 3.21 -9.79 11.85
N VAL A 559 2.71 -9.52 10.65
CA VAL A 559 3.28 -10.04 9.39
C VAL A 559 4.27 -9.02 8.86
N ALA A 560 5.55 -9.38 8.83
CA ALA A 560 6.62 -8.49 8.41
C ALA A 560 7.21 -8.92 7.07
N PHE A 561 7.23 -7.99 6.11
CA PHE A 561 7.70 -8.23 4.75
C PHE A 561 8.36 -6.98 4.16
N GLY A 562 8.67 -7.03 2.86
CA GLY A 562 9.60 -6.12 2.23
C GLY A 562 11.05 -6.53 2.48
N GLY A 563 11.98 -5.89 1.75
CA GLY A 563 13.39 -6.26 1.81
C GLY A 563 14.01 -6.06 3.20
N ALA A 564 13.58 -5.04 3.95
CA ALA A 564 14.14 -4.68 5.26
C ALA A 564 13.23 -5.03 6.45
N GLY A 565 11.95 -5.37 6.23
CA GLY A 565 11.00 -5.64 7.32
C GLY A 565 11.47 -6.72 8.30
N PRO A 566 11.90 -7.89 7.83
CA PRO A 566 12.32 -8.98 8.72
C PRO A 566 13.50 -8.67 9.67
N LEU A 567 14.32 -7.65 9.38
CA LEU A 567 15.38 -7.18 10.28
C LEU A 567 14.81 -6.47 11.53
N HIS A 568 13.70 -5.76 11.36
CA HIS A 568 13.09 -4.91 12.38
C HIS A 568 11.88 -5.56 13.07
N ALA A 569 11.33 -6.63 12.47
CA ALA A 569 10.10 -7.28 12.87
C ALA A 569 10.07 -7.75 14.33
N ASN A 570 11.18 -8.28 14.86
CA ASN A 570 11.25 -8.77 16.25
C ASN A 570 11.11 -7.62 17.25
N ALA A 571 11.77 -6.48 16.96
CA ALA A 571 11.71 -5.30 17.82
C ALA A 571 10.29 -4.73 17.84
N LEU A 572 9.64 -4.66 16.68
CA LEU A 572 8.24 -4.22 16.58
C LEU A 572 7.27 -5.18 17.25
N GLY A 573 7.47 -6.50 17.12
CA GLY A 573 6.71 -7.51 17.87
C GLY A 573 6.82 -7.33 19.39
N LYS A 574 8.02 -7.03 19.89
CA LYS A 574 8.25 -6.68 21.31
C LYS A 574 7.56 -5.36 21.72
N LEU A 575 7.68 -4.31 20.92
CA LEU A 575 7.09 -2.99 21.21
C LEU A 575 5.55 -3.01 21.20
N MET A 576 4.95 -3.72 20.24
CA MET A 576 3.50 -3.87 20.10
C MET A 576 2.93 -4.96 21.02
N ASN A 577 3.75 -5.91 21.46
CA ASN A 577 3.33 -7.17 22.06
C ASN A 577 2.37 -7.97 21.16
N SER A 578 2.63 -7.93 19.85
CA SER A 578 1.89 -8.64 18.81
C SER A 578 2.67 -9.89 18.39
N TRP A 579 2.10 -11.06 18.67
CA TRP A 579 2.77 -12.35 18.48
C TRP A 579 1.81 -13.40 17.89
N PRO A 580 2.30 -14.32 17.05
CA PRO A 580 3.66 -14.39 16.54
C PRO A 580 4.01 -13.23 15.60
N VAL A 581 5.30 -12.99 15.45
CA VAL A 581 5.82 -12.27 14.29
C VAL A 581 5.97 -13.29 13.17
N ILE A 582 5.28 -13.07 12.04
CA ILE A 582 5.24 -13.97 10.90
C ILE A 582 6.14 -13.39 9.80
N ILE A 583 7.18 -14.13 9.43
CA ILE A 583 8.00 -13.81 8.26
C ILE A 583 7.68 -14.80 7.13
N PRO A 584 7.04 -14.36 6.05
CA PRO A 584 6.69 -15.23 4.94
C PRO A 584 7.92 -15.66 4.13
N PRO A 585 7.84 -16.75 3.35
CA PRO A 585 8.87 -17.05 2.35
C PRO A 585 8.86 -15.99 1.24
N GLY A 586 10.03 -15.51 0.82
CA GLY A 586 10.16 -14.41 -0.13
C GLY A 586 9.52 -13.09 0.35
N PRO A 587 9.89 -12.54 1.52
CA PRO A 587 9.29 -11.32 2.06
C PRO A 587 9.38 -10.12 1.10
N GLY A 588 10.44 -10.03 0.30
CA GLY A 588 10.70 -8.95 -0.64
C GLY A 588 9.88 -9.03 -1.93
N VAL A 589 9.13 -10.11 -2.17
CA VAL A 589 8.25 -10.29 -3.34
C VAL A 589 6.79 -10.52 -2.96
N LEU A 590 6.41 -10.28 -1.71
CA LEU A 590 5.06 -10.55 -1.20
C LEU A 590 3.96 -9.76 -1.93
N CYS A 591 4.26 -8.57 -2.45
CA CYS A 591 3.32 -7.82 -3.28
C CYS A 591 2.89 -8.61 -4.51
N ALA A 592 3.83 -9.26 -5.19
CA ALA A 592 3.54 -10.12 -6.35
C ALA A 592 2.74 -11.37 -5.96
N TYR A 593 2.88 -11.88 -4.73
CA TYR A 593 1.98 -12.92 -4.18
C TYR A 593 0.56 -12.40 -4.02
N GLY A 594 0.39 -11.21 -3.46
CA GLY A 594 -0.91 -10.57 -3.36
C GLY A 594 -1.56 -10.40 -4.72
N ASP A 595 -0.83 -9.87 -5.69
CA ASP A 595 -1.30 -9.73 -7.07
C ASP A 595 -1.75 -11.09 -7.62
N ALA A 596 -0.92 -12.13 -7.46
CA ALA A 596 -1.19 -13.46 -7.99
C ALA A 596 -2.43 -14.16 -7.37
N THR A 597 -2.78 -13.79 -6.14
CA THR A 597 -3.79 -14.50 -5.32
C THR A 597 -5.04 -13.67 -5.06
N THR A 598 -5.03 -12.39 -5.42
CA THR A 598 -6.19 -11.49 -5.28
C THR A 598 -7.32 -11.90 -6.24
N ARG A 599 -8.55 -11.58 -5.83
CA ARG A 599 -9.78 -11.83 -6.60
C ARG A 599 -10.30 -10.58 -7.31
N VAL A 600 -11.00 -10.80 -8.41
CA VAL A 600 -11.81 -9.77 -9.07
C VAL A 600 -12.91 -9.31 -8.12
N ARG A 601 -13.13 -8.00 -8.08
CA ARG A 601 -14.23 -7.41 -7.31
C ARG A 601 -14.68 -6.10 -7.93
N ASP A 602 -15.94 -5.80 -7.71
CA ASP A 602 -16.50 -4.50 -8.03
C ASP A 602 -17.50 -4.06 -6.98
N GLU A 603 -17.74 -2.76 -6.92
CA GLU A 603 -18.74 -2.19 -6.02
C GLU A 603 -19.64 -1.20 -6.75
N ALA A 604 -20.90 -1.17 -6.33
CA ALA A 604 -21.84 -0.14 -6.71
C ALA A 604 -22.37 0.54 -5.45
N SER A 605 -22.51 1.86 -5.50
CA SER A 605 -22.99 2.64 -4.37
C SER A 605 -24.02 3.68 -4.79
N ARG A 606 -24.84 4.10 -3.82
CA ARG A 606 -25.84 5.16 -3.99
C ARG A 606 -25.98 5.92 -2.68
N THR A 607 -25.93 7.25 -2.75
CA THR A 607 -26.38 8.09 -1.63
C THR A 607 -27.87 7.89 -1.40
N PHE A 608 -28.25 7.52 -0.18
CA PHE A 608 -29.62 7.28 0.24
C PHE A 608 -29.81 7.82 1.67
N VAL A 609 -30.01 9.13 1.78
CA VAL A 609 -30.17 9.80 3.07
C VAL A 609 -31.61 9.64 3.58
N ARG A 610 -31.83 8.70 4.49
CA ARG A 610 -33.14 8.42 5.11
C ARG A 610 -32.99 8.04 6.57
N ARG A 611 -33.86 8.55 7.43
CA ARG A 611 -33.99 8.03 8.79
C ARG A 611 -34.59 6.64 8.75
N PHE A 612 -34.32 5.82 9.77
CA PHE A 612 -34.93 4.50 9.87
C PHE A 612 -36.46 4.56 9.85
N SER A 613 -37.06 5.61 10.43
CA SER A 613 -38.52 5.82 10.40
C SER A 613 -39.09 6.25 9.05
N GLU A 614 -38.24 6.66 8.10
CA GLU A 614 -38.63 7.20 6.78
C GLU A 614 -38.44 6.19 5.64
N THR A 615 -37.99 4.97 5.95
CA THR A 615 -37.78 3.89 4.98
C THR A 615 -38.24 2.55 5.56
N SER A 616 -38.00 1.47 4.83
CA SER A 616 -38.32 0.11 5.25
C SER A 616 -37.21 -0.85 4.85
N ASP A 617 -37.20 -2.03 5.49
CA ASP A 617 -36.30 -3.13 5.12
C ASP A 617 -36.45 -3.48 3.63
N ALA A 618 -37.69 -3.53 3.12
CA ALA A 618 -37.98 -3.88 1.74
C ALA A 618 -37.44 -2.85 0.73
N GLU A 619 -37.59 -1.56 1.01
CA GLU A 619 -37.04 -0.49 0.16
C GLU A 619 -35.51 -0.54 0.15
N THR A 620 -34.90 -0.64 1.34
CA THR A 620 -33.44 -0.65 1.50
C THR A 620 -32.83 -1.88 0.83
N LEU A 621 -33.41 -3.08 1.05
CA LEU A 621 -32.98 -4.32 0.42
C LEU A 621 -33.12 -4.25 -1.11
N GLY A 622 -34.23 -3.69 -1.62
CA GLY A 622 -34.43 -3.54 -3.07
C GLY A 622 -33.33 -2.71 -3.73
N ILE A 623 -32.89 -1.63 -3.07
CA ILE A 623 -31.76 -0.80 -3.57
C ILE A 623 -30.44 -1.58 -3.48
N LEU A 624 -30.18 -2.28 -2.36
CA LEU A 624 -28.97 -3.08 -2.20
C LEU A 624 -28.86 -4.20 -3.25
N GLN A 625 -29.98 -4.85 -3.58
CA GLN A 625 -30.04 -5.85 -4.65
C GLN A 625 -29.83 -5.24 -6.05
N GLU A 626 -30.35 -4.05 -6.31
CA GLU A 626 -30.09 -3.31 -7.55
C GLU A 626 -28.59 -3.01 -7.71
N LEU A 627 -27.95 -2.51 -6.64
CA LEU A 627 -26.52 -2.23 -6.60
C LEU A 627 -25.69 -3.51 -6.79
N ALA A 628 -26.06 -4.60 -6.11
CA ALA A 628 -25.40 -5.90 -6.29
C ALA A 628 -25.52 -6.39 -7.73
N GLY A 629 -26.70 -6.23 -8.35
CA GLY A 629 -26.92 -6.55 -9.75
C GLY A 629 -25.99 -5.77 -10.69
N SER A 630 -25.80 -4.48 -10.43
CA SER A 630 -24.90 -3.60 -11.20
C SER A 630 -23.43 -4.02 -11.07
N ALA A 631 -22.92 -4.16 -9.85
CA ALA A 631 -21.53 -4.56 -9.61
C ALA A 631 -21.24 -5.95 -10.19
N ALA A 632 -22.19 -6.87 -10.07
CA ALA A 632 -22.04 -8.21 -10.61
C ALA A 632 -22.09 -8.26 -12.15
N ALA A 633 -22.74 -7.31 -12.82
CA ALA A 633 -22.70 -7.21 -14.28
C ALA A 633 -21.29 -6.88 -14.79
N THR A 634 -20.51 -6.10 -14.02
CA THR A 634 -19.08 -5.90 -14.29
C THR A 634 -18.34 -7.23 -14.25
N LEU A 635 -18.52 -8.01 -13.18
CA LEU A 635 -17.86 -9.32 -13.03
C LEU A 635 -18.26 -10.32 -14.13
N ASP A 636 -19.52 -10.29 -14.58
CA ASP A 636 -19.98 -11.11 -15.71
C ASP A 636 -19.23 -10.75 -17.00
N ALA A 637 -19.05 -9.45 -17.28
CA ALA A 637 -18.30 -8.98 -18.44
C ALA A 637 -16.82 -9.37 -18.38
N GLU A 638 -16.29 -9.57 -17.16
CA GLU A 638 -14.94 -10.06 -16.88
C GLU A 638 -14.83 -11.60 -16.87
N GLY A 639 -15.93 -12.31 -17.13
CA GLY A 639 -15.95 -13.77 -17.27
C GLY A 639 -16.08 -14.54 -15.95
N VAL A 640 -16.43 -13.88 -14.84
CA VAL A 640 -16.67 -14.53 -13.54
C VAL A 640 -18.11 -15.04 -13.48
N ALA A 641 -18.31 -16.36 -13.36
CA ALA A 641 -19.63 -16.95 -13.31
C ALA A 641 -20.40 -16.54 -12.04
N ARG A 642 -21.71 -16.31 -12.15
CA ARG A 642 -22.58 -15.92 -11.02
C ARG A 642 -22.56 -16.90 -9.84
N SER A 643 -22.31 -18.19 -10.08
CA SER A 643 -22.16 -19.21 -9.03
C SER A 643 -20.91 -19.00 -8.18
N ASP A 644 -19.93 -18.29 -8.73
CA ASP A 644 -18.60 -18.10 -8.16
C ASP A 644 -18.46 -16.69 -7.57
N GLN A 645 -19.58 -15.94 -7.51
CA GLN A 645 -19.65 -14.59 -6.96
C GLN A 645 -20.25 -14.61 -5.54
N SER A 646 -19.71 -13.77 -4.68
CA SER A 646 -20.23 -13.50 -3.34
C SER A 646 -20.56 -12.02 -3.18
N THR A 647 -21.53 -11.69 -2.34
CA THR A 647 -21.99 -10.31 -2.12
C THR A 647 -21.91 -9.95 -0.64
N VAL A 648 -21.43 -8.73 -0.35
CA VAL A 648 -21.48 -8.12 0.98
C VAL A 648 -22.10 -6.73 0.85
N TYR A 649 -22.98 -6.37 1.79
CA TYR A 649 -23.52 -5.02 1.88
C TYR A 649 -22.73 -4.18 2.86
N GLN A 650 -22.46 -2.94 2.46
CA GLN A 650 -21.81 -1.93 3.29
C GLN A 650 -22.71 -0.71 3.34
N ILE A 651 -23.13 -0.33 4.54
CA ILE A 651 -24.06 0.78 4.74
C ILE A 651 -23.41 1.82 5.62
N ASP A 652 -23.35 3.06 5.15
CA ASP A 652 -22.94 4.19 5.98
C ASP A 652 -24.12 4.65 6.84
N LEU A 653 -23.94 4.63 8.15
CA LEU A 653 -24.89 5.13 9.14
C LEU A 653 -24.32 6.30 9.93
N ARG A 654 -25.23 7.12 10.46
CA ARG A 654 -24.95 8.15 11.45
C ARG A 654 -26.15 8.34 12.36
N TYR A 655 -25.95 8.95 13.53
CA TYR A 655 -27.08 9.50 14.25
C TYR A 655 -27.60 10.77 13.54
N SER A 656 -28.91 10.97 13.53
CA SER A 656 -29.52 12.12 12.87
C SER A 656 -28.93 13.43 13.41
N GLY A 657 -28.50 14.30 12.50
CA GLY A 657 -27.83 15.57 12.83
C GLY A 657 -26.31 15.47 13.02
N GLN A 658 -25.71 14.28 13.01
CA GLN A 658 -24.25 14.14 13.02
C GLN A 658 -23.64 14.34 11.62
N GLY A 659 -22.39 14.82 11.61
CA GLY A 659 -21.57 14.87 10.39
C GLY A 659 -20.72 13.63 10.16
N MET A 660 -20.36 12.91 11.22
CA MET A 660 -19.55 11.70 11.17
C MET A 660 -20.40 10.50 10.79
N ARG A 661 -19.81 9.58 10.02
CA ARG A 661 -20.46 8.36 9.51
C ARG A 661 -19.61 7.17 9.88
N LEU A 662 -20.28 6.03 10.05
CA LEU A 662 -19.69 4.73 10.29
C LEU A 662 -20.22 3.74 9.27
N THR A 663 -19.33 2.99 8.61
CA THR A 663 -19.72 1.97 7.62
C THR A 663 -19.93 0.63 8.34
N VAL A 664 -21.15 0.11 8.29
CA VAL A 664 -21.50 -1.21 8.85
C VAL A 664 -21.58 -2.24 7.74
N GLU A 665 -20.90 -3.37 7.95
CA GLU A 665 -20.97 -4.52 7.04
C GLU A 665 -22.05 -5.51 7.48
N ILE A 666 -22.79 -6.03 6.51
CA ILE A 666 -23.83 -7.04 6.71
C ILE A 666 -23.96 -7.93 5.49
N SER A 667 -24.12 -9.24 5.70
CA SER A 667 -24.39 -10.17 4.60
C SER A 667 -25.82 -9.99 4.07
N PRO A 668 -26.10 -10.39 2.82
CA PRO A 668 -27.47 -10.43 2.32
C PRO A 668 -28.42 -11.22 3.23
N GLU A 669 -27.99 -12.37 3.75
CA GLU A 669 -28.80 -13.24 4.61
C GLU A 669 -29.10 -12.60 5.97
N ASP A 670 -28.11 -11.92 6.56
CA ASP A 670 -28.26 -11.22 7.84
C ASP A 670 -29.20 -10.02 7.69
N PHE A 671 -29.10 -9.28 6.57
CA PHE A 671 -30.01 -8.16 6.31
C PHE A 671 -31.44 -8.64 6.03
N GLU A 672 -31.60 -9.72 5.26
CA GLU A 672 -32.92 -10.30 4.98
C GLU A 672 -33.63 -10.82 6.23
N SER A 673 -32.86 -11.33 7.21
CA SER A 673 -33.41 -11.87 8.45
C SER A 673 -33.60 -10.82 9.56
N GLY A 674 -32.67 -9.87 9.68
CA GLY A 674 -32.62 -8.90 10.78
C GLY A 674 -32.98 -7.46 10.43
N GLY A 675 -32.97 -7.11 9.14
CA GLY A 675 -33.36 -5.79 8.63
C GLY A 675 -32.57 -4.62 9.22
N LEU A 676 -33.21 -3.46 9.26
CA LEU A 676 -32.66 -2.23 9.84
C LEU A 676 -32.37 -2.37 11.35
N ASP A 677 -33.11 -3.21 12.08
CA ASP A 677 -32.90 -3.42 13.51
C ASP A 677 -31.54 -4.07 13.81
N GLU A 678 -31.17 -5.11 13.05
CA GLU A 678 -29.85 -5.74 13.18
C GLU A 678 -28.73 -4.78 12.77
N LEU A 679 -28.93 -4.05 11.66
CA LEU A 679 -28.00 -3.03 11.21
C LEU A 679 -27.76 -1.94 12.29
N GLY A 680 -28.83 -1.52 12.96
CA GLY A 680 -28.77 -0.53 14.04
C GLY A 680 -27.98 -1.00 15.26
N LYS A 681 -28.13 -2.27 15.66
CA LYS A 681 -27.35 -2.84 16.77
C LYS A 681 -25.86 -2.91 16.46
N ARG A 682 -25.50 -3.34 15.23
CA ARG A 682 -24.10 -3.36 14.78
C ARG A 682 -23.49 -1.97 14.78
N PHE A 683 -24.24 -0.97 14.29
CA PHE A 683 -23.83 0.43 14.34
C PHE A 683 -23.57 0.91 15.78
N ASP A 684 -24.47 0.63 16.72
CA ASP A 684 -24.31 1.04 18.11
C ASP A 684 -23.08 0.39 18.76
N SER A 685 -22.89 -0.92 18.55
CA SER A 685 -21.73 -1.67 19.06
C SER A 685 -20.42 -1.08 18.53
N MET A 686 -20.38 -0.72 17.25
CA MET A 686 -19.18 -0.13 16.65
C MET A 686 -18.95 1.29 17.15
N HIS A 687 -20.01 2.07 17.38
CA HIS A 687 -19.90 3.39 17.99
C HIS A 687 -19.41 3.31 19.45
N GLU A 688 -19.87 2.32 20.22
CA GLU A 688 -19.36 2.06 21.57
C GLU A 688 -17.88 1.64 21.56
N GLN A 689 -17.46 0.80 20.62
CA GLN A 689 -16.05 0.42 20.47
C GLN A 689 -15.16 1.63 20.17
N LEU A 690 -15.57 2.48 19.22
CA LEU A 690 -14.76 3.62 18.76
C LEU A 690 -14.80 4.81 19.72
N PHE A 691 -15.93 5.06 20.36
CA PHE A 691 -16.18 6.29 21.11
C PHE A 691 -16.54 6.08 22.59
N THR A 692 -16.67 4.84 23.06
CA THR A 692 -17.03 4.44 24.44
C THR A 692 -18.48 4.72 24.87
N PHE A 693 -19.36 5.06 23.93
CA PHE A 693 -20.79 5.25 24.18
C PHE A 693 -21.60 5.01 22.90
N ALA A 694 -22.91 4.79 23.00
CA ALA A 694 -23.89 4.94 21.93
C ALA A 694 -24.87 6.08 22.28
N LEU A 695 -25.52 6.68 21.28
CA LEU A 695 -26.51 7.74 21.50
C LEU A 695 -27.93 7.19 21.42
N ASP A 696 -28.78 7.65 22.32
CA ASP A 696 -30.24 7.49 22.20
C ASP A 696 -30.79 8.53 21.21
N ALA A 697 -30.39 8.39 19.95
CA ALA A 697 -30.76 9.24 18.84
C ALA A 697 -31.18 8.40 17.63
N GLU A 698 -32.03 8.96 16.78
CA GLU A 698 -32.50 8.28 15.58
C GLU A 698 -31.35 8.00 14.61
N ARG A 699 -31.30 6.78 14.07
CA ARG A 699 -30.29 6.36 13.09
C ARG A 699 -30.73 6.77 11.68
N GLU A 700 -29.76 7.21 10.89
CA GLU A 700 -29.95 7.68 9.53
C GLU A 700 -29.01 6.91 8.60
N LEU A 701 -29.60 6.26 7.58
CA LEU A 701 -28.88 5.72 6.44
C LEU A 701 -28.32 6.88 5.63
N TYR A 702 -27.11 6.72 5.10
CA TYR A 702 -26.45 7.76 4.32
C TYR A 702 -26.06 7.29 2.92
N THR A 703 -25.29 6.20 2.82
CA THR A 703 -24.88 5.58 1.55
C THR A 703 -25.13 4.09 1.64
N LEU A 704 -25.75 3.53 0.61
CA LEU A 704 -25.89 2.09 0.43
C LEU A 704 -24.85 1.62 -0.58
N ARG A 705 -24.20 0.50 -0.32
CA ARG A 705 -23.18 -0.08 -1.19
C ARG A 705 -23.30 -1.61 -1.20
N ALA A 706 -23.12 -2.18 -2.37
CA ALA A 706 -22.96 -3.62 -2.56
C ALA A 706 -21.59 -3.89 -3.17
N LEU A 707 -20.83 -4.75 -2.50
CA LEU A 707 -19.54 -5.25 -2.96
C LEU A 707 -19.77 -6.67 -3.49
N VAL A 708 -19.40 -6.92 -4.74
CA VAL A 708 -19.48 -8.24 -5.37
C VAL A 708 -18.07 -8.70 -5.71
N GLN A 709 -17.74 -9.93 -5.34
CA GLN A 709 -16.39 -10.46 -5.47
C GLN A 709 -16.43 -11.86 -6.06
N GLY A 710 -15.48 -12.17 -6.94
CA GLY A 710 -15.29 -13.52 -7.46
C GLY A 710 -14.77 -14.49 -6.39
N SER A 711 -14.58 -15.75 -6.78
CA SER A 711 -14.04 -16.77 -5.90
C SER A 711 -12.60 -16.45 -5.49
N GLU A 712 -12.21 -16.90 -4.30
CA GLU A 712 -10.81 -16.88 -3.92
C GLU A 712 -10.00 -17.76 -4.86
N SER A 713 -8.71 -17.43 -5.04
CA SER A 713 -7.82 -18.27 -5.82
C SER A 713 -7.77 -19.67 -5.22
N ALA A 714 -7.85 -20.70 -6.07
CA ALA A 714 -7.61 -22.08 -5.67
C ALA A 714 -6.12 -22.37 -5.37
N ALA A 715 -5.22 -21.41 -5.64
CA ALA A 715 -3.81 -21.54 -5.32
C ALA A 715 -3.62 -21.58 -3.79
N GLU A 716 -3.11 -22.71 -3.31
CA GLU A 716 -2.65 -22.88 -1.94
C GLU A 716 -1.13 -22.70 -1.87
N ALA A 717 -0.61 -22.39 -0.68
CA ALA A 717 0.84 -22.29 -0.49
C ALA A 717 1.48 -23.68 -0.60
N GLN A 718 2.69 -23.74 -1.17
CA GLN A 718 3.45 -24.99 -1.21
C GLN A 718 3.74 -25.49 0.21
N MET A 719 3.35 -26.73 0.48
CA MET A 719 3.67 -27.39 1.74
C MET A 719 5.14 -27.85 1.75
N LEU A 720 5.89 -27.43 2.78
CA LEU A 720 7.25 -27.89 3.01
C LEU A 720 7.27 -29.33 3.54
N VAL A 721 8.35 -30.04 3.22
CA VAL A 721 8.61 -31.35 3.80
C VAL A 721 8.83 -31.20 5.30
N SER A 722 8.15 -32.02 6.09
CA SER A 722 8.32 -32.04 7.55
C SER A 722 9.74 -32.45 7.94
N GLY A 723 10.37 -31.66 8.80
CA GLY A 723 11.63 -31.94 9.46
C GLY A 723 11.45 -32.67 10.78
N ASN A 724 12.54 -32.82 11.52
CA ASN A 724 12.57 -33.33 12.89
C ASN A 724 12.70 -32.19 13.94
N GLY A 725 12.62 -30.93 13.49
CA GLY A 725 12.79 -29.75 14.33
C GLY A 725 14.21 -29.25 14.48
N ASP A 726 15.19 -29.88 13.82
CA ASP A 726 16.61 -29.52 13.88
C ASP A 726 17.08 -28.80 12.60
N PRO A 727 17.32 -27.48 12.65
CA PRO A 727 17.76 -26.69 11.49
C PRO A 727 19.25 -26.87 11.16
N SER A 728 19.95 -27.87 11.72
CA SER A 728 21.41 -27.97 11.59
C SER A 728 21.92 -28.12 10.15
N VAL A 729 21.13 -28.68 9.23
CA VAL A 729 21.47 -28.77 7.80
C VAL A 729 21.46 -27.40 7.11
N ALA A 730 20.67 -26.46 7.62
CA ALA A 730 20.57 -25.10 7.07
C ALA A 730 21.68 -24.17 7.57
N LYS A 731 22.46 -24.57 8.60
CA LYS A 731 23.56 -23.77 9.13
C LYS A 731 24.72 -23.74 8.14
N TYR A 732 25.16 -22.55 7.75
CA TYR A 732 26.29 -22.42 6.82
C TYR A 732 27.39 -21.45 7.31
N ALA A 733 27.09 -20.57 8.27
CA ALA A 733 28.07 -19.63 8.81
C ALA A 733 27.80 -19.25 10.27
N GLN A 734 28.78 -18.60 10.88
CA GLN A 734 28.69 -17.97 12.20
C GLN A 734 28.95 -16.47 12.04
N SER A 735 28.30 -15.67 12.87
CA SER A 735 28.45 -14.21 12.91
C SER A 735 28.43 -13.72 14.36
N LYS A 736 28.56 -12.41 14.54
CA LYS A 736 28.30 -11.74 15.80
C LYS A 736 27.27 -10.65 15.57
N VAL A 737 26.33 -10.53 16.51
CA VAL A 737 25.37 -9.43 16.53
C VAL A 737 25.60 -8.59 17.78
N TYR A 738 25.49 -7.27 17.69
CA TYR A 738 25.52 -6.38 18.85
C TYR A 738 24.08 -6.01 19.22
N TYR A 739 23.64 -6.39 20.42
CA TYR A 739 22.29 -6.15 20.91
C TYR A 739 22.29 -5.93 22.43
N GLU A 740 21.60 -4.88 22.86
CA GLU A 740 21.51 -4.41 24.24
C GLU A 740 22.90 -4.16 24.87
N GLY A 741 23.77 -3.48 24.12
CA GLY A 741 25.10 -3.09 24.57
C GLY A 741 26.13 -4.24 24.66
N GLN A 742 25.83 -5.40 24.07
CA GLN A 742 26.67 -6.60 24.16
C GLN A 742 26.77 -7.34 22.82
N HIS A 743 27.92 -7.98 22.57
CA HIS A 743 28.07 -8.90 21.44
C HIS A 743 27.54 -10.28 21.81
N HIS A 744 26.76 -10.86 20.89
CA HIS A 744 26.26 -12.22 20.97
C HIS A 744 26.73 -13.02 19.76
N ASP A 745 27.12 -14.27 19.97
CA ASP A 745 27.41 -15.19 18.86
C ASP A 745 26.10 -15.58 18.18
N ALA A 746 26.04 -15.44 16.86
CA ALA A 746 24.86 -15.71 16.06
C ALA A 746 25.14 -16.76 14.99
N THR A 747 24.21 -17.68 14.76
CA THR A 747 24.30 -18.64 13.65
C THR A 747 23.55 -18.12 12.43
N ILE A 748 24.13 -18.27 11.24
CA ILE A 748 23.48 -17.94 9.98
C ILE A 748 22.91 -19.21 9.33
N PHE A 749 21.64 -19.14 8.95
CA PHE A 749 20.87 -20.21 8.32
C PHE A 749 20.47 -19.83 6.90
N ASP A 750 20.58 -20.77 5.98
CA ASP A 750 20.00 -20.67 4.63
C ASP A 750 18.52 -21.05 4.70
N ARG A 751 17.65 -20.08 4.38
CA ARG A 751 16.20 -20.25 4.38
C ARG A 751 15.74 -21.42 3.52
N ALA A 752 16.37 -21.65 2.38
CA ALA A 752 15.96 -22.67 1.41
C ALA A 752 16.18 -24.11 1.91
N LEU A 753 17.01 -24.29 2.93
CA LEU A 753 17.33 -25.59 3.52
C LEU A 753 16.51 -25.91 4.79
N LEU A 754 15.75 -24.95 5.30
CA LEU A 754 14.87 -25.15 6.45
C LEU A 754 13.64 -25.99 6.07
N LYS A 755 13.15 -26.76 7.04
CA LYS A 755 12.00 -27.65 6.90
C LYS A 755 10.90 -27.29 7.89
N ALA A 756 9.67 -27.72 7.59
CA ALA A 756 8.55 -27.52 8.51
C ALA A 756 8.84 -28.18 9.87
N GLY A 757 8.63 -27.43 10.94
CA GLY A 757 8.91 -27.79 12.33
C GLY A 757 10.29 -27.36 12.84
N ASP A 758 11.22 -26.93 11.98
CA ASP A 758 12.56 -26.49 12.39
C ASP A 758 12.50 -25.28 13.33
N ARG A 759 13.32 -25.33 14.40
CA ARG A 759 13.35 -24.28 15.42
C ARG A 759 14.67 -23.51 15.41
N VAL A 760 14.63 -22.28 14.92
CA VAL A 760 15.74 -21.34 14.87
C VAL A 760 15.75 -20.50 16.15
N ARG A 761 16.64 -20.85 17.09
CA ARG A 761 16.80 -20.08 18.35
C ARG A 761 17.70 -18.88 18.13
N GLY A 762 17.26 -17.72 18.58
CA GLY A 762 18.05 -16.49 18.56
C GLY A 762 19.15 -16.49 19.63
N PRO A 763 20.21 -15.68 19.47
CA PRO A 763 20.47 -14.81 18.32
C PRO A 763 20.83 -15.60 17.05
N ALA A 764 20.13 -15.32 15.96
CA ALA A 764 20.32 -15.99 14.68
C ALA A 764 19.94 -15.08 13.51
N ILE A 765 20.50 -15.38 12.34
CA ILE A 765 20.21 -14.69 11.08
C ILE A 765 19.74 -15.75 10.09
N VAL A 766 18.60 -15.53 9.45
CA VAL A 766 18.09 -16.39 8.38
C VAL A 766 18.13 -15.61 7.09
N THR A 767 18.95 -16.06 6.14
CA THR A 767 19.17 -15.38 4.86
C THR A 767 18.38 -16.05 3.75
N GLU A 768 17.76 -15.24 2.90
CA GLU A 768 17.17 -15.64 1.64
C GLU A 768 17.56 -14.65 0.53
N MET A 769 17.15 -14.91 -0.71
CA MET A 769 17.62 -14.15 -1.87
C MET A 769 17.23 -12.66 -1.80
N ASP A 770 16.05 -12.36 -1.26
CA ASP A 770 15.37 -11.07 -1.33
C ASP A 770 15.25 -10.38 0.04
N SER A 771 15.59 -11.06 1.15
CA SER A 771 15.54 -10.49 2.50
C SER A 771 16.50 -11.19 3.47
N THR A 772 16.70 -10.57 4.63
CA THR A 772 17.43 -11.13 5.77
C THR A 772 16.59 -10.98 7.03
N THR A 773 16.34 -12.10 7.71
CA THR A 773 15.56 -12.13 8.95
C THR A 773 16.49 -12.20 10.15
N LEU A 774 16.28 -11.30 11.10
CA LEU A 774 16.92 -11.37 12.41
C LEU A 774 16.02 -12.14 13.38
N VAL A 775 16.56 -13.08 14.14
CA VAL A 775 15.90 -13.67 15.31
C VAL A 775 16.68 -13.19 16.54
N LEU A 776 16.09 -12.29 17.32
CA LEU A 776 16.76 -11.63 18.44
C LEU A 776 17.10 -12.61 19.58
N PRO A 777 18.08 -12.28 20.45
CA PRO A 777 18.27 -13.00 21.70
C PRO A 777 16.96 -13.10 22.51
N GLY A 778 16.67 -14.30 23.02
CA GLY A 778 15.44 -14.59 23.78
C GLY A 778 14.18 -14.76 22.91
N CYS A 779 14.34 -14.94 21.60
CA CYS A 779 13.28 -15.31 20.67
C CYS A 779 13.61 -16.64 19.97
N THR A 780 12.57 -17.38 19.60
CA THR A 780 12.68 -18.57 18.75
C THR A 780 11.74 -18.43 17.55
N GLY A 781 12.26 -18.66 16.34
CA GLY A 781 11.49 -18.84 15.12
C GLY A 781 11.18 -20.32 14.89
N GLU A 782 9.92 -20.64 14.62
CA GLU A 782 9.49 -21.97 14.19
C GLU A 782 9.04 -21.92 12.73
N VAL A 783 9.51 -22.85 11.91
CA VAL A 783 9.08 -22.94 10.51
C VAL A 783 7.76 -23.69 10.44
N ASP A 784 6.71 -23.05 9.94
CA ASP A 784 5.40 -23.68 9.80
C ASP A 784 5.32 -24.57 8.53
N PRO A 785 4.20 -25.30 8.30
CA PRO A 785 4.07 -26.17 7.15
C PRO A 785 4.11 -25.48 5.79
N VAL A 786 3.79 -24.19 5.71
CA VAL A 786 3.78 -23.40 4.46
C VAL A 786 5.05 -22.55 4.32
N GLY A 787 6.02 -22.73 5.23
CA GLY A 787 7.33 -22.13 5.18
C GLY A 787 7.46 -20.76 5.84
N ASN A 788 6.44 -20.25 6.54
CA ASN A 788 6.61 -19.03 7.34
C ASN A 788 7.56 -19.29 8.52
N LEU A 789 8.31 -18.27 8.93
CA LEU A 789 9.03 -18.28 10.20
C LEU A 789 8.16 -17.56 11.24
N LEU A 790 7.62 -18.33 12.18
CA LEU A 790 6.80 -17.84 13.28
C LEU A 790 7.69 -17.54 14.49
N ILE A 791 8.07 -16.28 14.66
CA ILE A 791 8.95 -15.84 15.75
C ILE A 791 8.12 -15.49 16.98
N ARG A 792 8.55 -15.99 18.14
CA ARG A 792 7.97 -15.72 19.45
C ARG A 792 9.07 -15.47 20.49
N PRO A 793 8.78 -14.74 21.57
CA PRO A 793 9.65 -14.72 22.74
C PRO A 793 9.70 -16.12 23.39
N ASP A 794 10.84 -16.47 23.97
CA ASP A 794 11.09 -17.76 24.64
C ASP A 794 10.32 -17.97 25.96
#